data_AF-A0A7J7GBZ2-F1
#
_entry.id   AF-A0A7J7GBZ2-F1
#
_cell.length_a   1.000
_cell.length_b   1.000
_cell.length_c   1.000
_cell.angle_alpha   90.00
_cell.angle_beta   90.00
_cell.angle_gamma   90.00
#
_symmetry.space_group_name_H-M   'P 1'
#
loop_
_entity.id
_entity.type
_entity.pdbx_description
1 polymer ?
#
loop_
_entity_poly.entity_id
_entity_poly.type
_entity_poly.pdbx_seq_one_letter_code
_entity_poly.pdbx_strand_id
1 'polypeptide(L)'
;MKDIPRSTLQLVLYPLEFQQVQEEVAKEFGISVQFQRFWMWAGRKNHTYRPNRPLTPQEETQSVGQLRGVSNKASNAVLKLFLEVELGQFSDKNMELCFVNLMHTTMQDLKPIPPPLKSKAEMLLFFKEYDPLKEELRYVGRLFVKANGKPAEILTKLNELAGFAPDEEIELFEEIKFEPNVMCEHIDKKLTFRGSQLEDGDIICFQKSSKVESGEQCRCPDVPAFLEYVHNRQVVRFRSLEKPKEDEFCLELSKLHNYDDVVKRVARHLGLDDPSKIRLTSHNCYSQQPKPQPIKYQGVEHLSDMLVHYNHVTSDVLYYEVLDIPLPELQGLKTLKVAFHHATKDEVVIHTIRLPEHSTVGDVINDLKTKVELSHPNAELRLLEVFYHKIYKIFPLNEKIENINDQYWTLRAEEIPEEEKNLGPHDRLIHVYHFMKDTAQNQVVQNFGEPFFLVIHEGETLTEVKEHIQKKLQVSDEEFSKWKFAFSSLGRPEYLQDSDVVSSCFQYLGLEHSDNTPKRSYVANQSGCQEESQHPSQDNNSGNVEVDTTAISGEEVCSVESVWQGLVLTEAPCVDKEAERVHSESTLYTSFSGTSPPQQAAQPVLGTQGSSEATRVGATSTITKAGGHALSGQASDNARGCNIGKVRFLSYWVSSEASLLLERIHGLHNDTFTKFSMKGHILQTMLLESFASFIESMSNTKVHDEEALRLAAISIEDFEQVGLDLSWLKHRLDEAKRVNKHTESLNFVDLCESALKVAQAKVCELEESLVKAKAEVEVGSRDLPKSLGVDDSVLKDVV
;
A
#
# COMPACT_ATOMS: atom_id res chain seq x y z
N MET A 1 -7.46 14.23 -28.00
CA MET A 1 -7.96 12.99 -28.63
C MET A 1 -6.74 12.24 -29.13
N LYS A 2 -6.56 10.95 -28.79
CA LYS A 2 -5.50 10.13 -29.40
C LYS A 2 -5.99 9.59 -30.73
N ASP A 3 -5.09 9.45 -31.70
CA ASP A 3 -5.43 9.01 -33.06
C ASP A 3 -6.16 7.67 -33.04
N ILE A 4 -7.41 7.67 -33.48
CA ILE A 4 -8.15 6.45 -33.79
C ILE A 4 -7.55 5.93 -35.10
N PRO A 5 -7.04 4.68 -35.16
CA PRO A 5 -6.50 4.14 -36.40
C PRO A 5 -7.60 4.14 -37.47
N ARG A 6 -7.24 4.52 -38.72
CA ARG A 6 -8.18 4.67 -39.85
C ARG A 6 -8.99 3.40 -40.21
N SER A 7 -8.72 2.27 -39.55
CA SER A 7 -9.49 1.03 -39.65
C SER A 7 -10.72 0.97 -38.72
N THR A 8 -10.94 1.97 -37.86
CA THR A 8 -12.03 1.98 -36.87
C THR A 8 -12.95 3.19 -37.05
N LEU A 9 -14.21 2.94 -37.43
CA LEU A 9 -15.25 3.98 -37.49
C LEU A 9 -16.09 3.97 -36.21
N GLN A 10 -16.19 5.11 -35.53
CA GLN A 10 -17.13 5.32 -34.42
C GLN A 10 -18.26 6.25 -34.87
N LEU A 11 -19.47 5.69 -34.99
CA LEU A 11 -20.68 6.47 -35.28
C LEU A 11 -21.47 6.71 -33.98
N VAL A 12 -21.92 7.95 -33.77
CA VAL A 12 -22.83 8.30 -32.66
C VAL A 12 -24.27 8.04 -33.13
N LEU A 13 -24.74 6.83 -32.90
CA LEU A 13 -26.00 6.32 -33.43
C LEU A 13 -27.18 6.74 -32.53
N TYR A 14 -27.79 7.88 -32.86
CA TYR A 14 -29.23 8.13 -32.64
C TYR A 14 -30.06 7.09 -33.42
N PRO A 15 -31.41 6.96 -33.29
CA PRO A 15 -32.12 5.76 -33.73
C PRO A 15 -32.22 5.64 -35.26
N LEU A 16 -31.13 5.14 -35.86
CA LEU A 16 -30.93 4.91 -37.28
C LEU A 16 -31.27 3.45 -37.63
N GLU A 17 -31.75 3.26 -38.85
CA GLU A 17 -31.87 1.95 -39.47
C GLU A 17 -30.49 1.43 -39.88
N PHE A 18 -30.26 0.13 -39.79
CA PHE A 18 -28.93 -0.42 -40.08
C PHE A 18 -28.46 -0.17 -41.52
N GLN A 19 -29.39 -0.12 -42.49
CA GLN A 19 -29.08 0.28 -43.88
C GLN A 19 -28.42 1.66 -43.98
N GLN A 20 -28.83 2.62 -43.14
CA GLN A 20 -28.21 3.95 -43.09
C GLN A 20 -26.76 3.88 -42.58
N VAL A 21 -26.47 2.94 -41.66
CA VAL A 21 -25.09 2.67 -41.22
C VAL A 21 -24.25 2.11 -42.36
N GLN A 22 -24.80 1.21 -43.19
CA GLN A 22 -24.11 0.68 -44.37
C GLN A 22 -23.82 1.80 -45.40
N GLU A 23 -24.74 2.76 -45.57
CA GLU A 23 -24.52 3.94 -46.42
C GLU A 23 -23.45 4.89 -45.86
N GLU A 24 -23.41 5.16 -44.55
CA GLU A 24 -22.34 5.98 -43.96
C GLU A 24 -20.97 5.29 -44.07
N VAL A 25 -20.91 3.97 -43.84
CA VAL A 25 -19.71 3.16 -44.10
C VAL A 25 -19.30 3.23 -45.59
N ALA A 26 -20.25 3.24 -46.51
CA ALA A 26 -19.98 3.38 -47.94
C ALA A 26 -19.43 4.77 -48.32
N LYS A 27 -19.90 5.84 -47.67
CA LYS A 27 -19.40 7.22 -47.85
C LYS A 27 -18.00 7.38 -47.30
N GLU A 28 -17.76 6.89 -46.08
CA GLU A 28 -16.49 7.05 -45.36
C GLU A 28 -15.35 6.24 -46.01
N PHE A 29 -15.60 4.97 -46.33
CA PHE A 29 -14.56 4.06 -46.85
C PHE A 29 -14.57 3.91 -48.37
N GLY A 30 -15.56 4.45 -49.08
CA GLY A 30 -15.73 4.28 -50.53
C GLY A 30 -16.22 2.88 -50.95
N ILE A 31 -16.69 2.06 -50.01
CA ILE A 31 -17.04 0.65 -50.23
C ILE A 31 -18.55 0.53 -50.38
N SER A 32 -19.06 0.33 -51.60
CA SER A 32 -20.50 0.20 -51.84
C SER A 32 -21.14 -0.90 -51.00
N VAL A 33 -22.38 -0.68 -50.52
CA VAL A 33 -23.11 -1.57 -49.58
C VAL A 33 -23.08 -3.05 -50.01
N GLN A 34 -23.24 -3.34 -51.29
CA GLN A 34 -23.18 -4.69 -51.87
C GLN A 34 -21.85 -5.46 -51.70
N PHE A 35 -20.78 -4.78 -51.27
CA PHE A 35 -19.46 -5.33 -50.99
C PHE A 35 -19.13 -5.40 -49.49
N GLN A 36 -20.04 -4.94 -48.64
CA GLN A 36 -19.91 -4.98 -47.19
C GLN A 36 -20.57 -6.25 -46.65
N ARG A 37 -19.94 -6.94 -45.70
CA ARG A 37 -20.63 -7.90 -44.83
C ARG A 37 -20.28 -7.66 -43.38
N PHE A 38 -21.30 -7.44 -42.55
CA PHE A 38 -21.12 -7.26 -41.12
C PHE A 38 -21.25 -8.58 -40.37
N TRP A 39 -20.35 -8.77 -39.41
CA TRP A 39 -20.32 -9.91 -38.50
C TRP A 39 -20.53 -9.44 -37.06
N MET A 40 -21.30 -10.21 -36.30
CA MET A 40 -21.47 -10.01 -34.86
C MET A 40 -20.14 -10.21 -34.13
N TRP A 41 -19.64 -9.15 -33.49
CA TRP A 41 -18.44 -9.20 -32.67
C TRP A 41 -18.81 -9.62 -31.24
N ALA A 42 -18.80 -10.93 -30.99
CA ALA A 42 -19.32 -11.51 -29.75
C ALA A 42 -18.20 -11.76 -28.73
N GLY A 43 -18.48 -11.48 -27.46
CA GLY A 43 -17.67 -11.96 -26.35
C GLY A 43 -18.01 -13.41 -26.03
N ARG A 44 -17.00 -14.25 -25.81
CA ARG A 44 -17.14 -15.67 -25.46
C ARG A 44 -16.96 -15.90 -23.95
N LYS A 45 -17.29 -17.11 -23.48
CA LYS A 45 -17.14 -17.51 -22.06
C LYS A 45 -15.69 -17.43 -21.55
N ASN A 46 -14.71 -17.55 -22.44
CA ASN A 46 -13.28 -17.46 -22.12
C ASN A 46 -12.72 -16.03 -22.21
N HIS A 47 -13.59 -15.00 -22.14
CA HIS A 47 -13.26 -13.58 -22.23
C HIS A 47 -12.63 -13.09 -23.55
N THR A 48 -12.47 -13.95 -24.55
CA THR A 48 -12.10 -13.54 -25.91
C THR A 48 -13.26 -12.88 -26.64
N TYR A 49 -12.95 -12.08 -27.67
CA TYR A 49 -13.90 -11.57 -28.64
C TYR A 49 -13.53 -12.03 -30.05
N ARG A 50 -14.50 -12.55 -30.80
CA ARG A 50 -14.30 -13.07 -32.17
C ARG A 50 -15.50 -12.73 -33.07
N PRO A 51 -15.35 -12.71 -34.41
CA PRO A 51 -16.48 -12.65 -35.35
C PRO A 51 -17.28 -13.96 -35.26
N ASN A 52 -18.49 -13.91 -34.70
CA ASN A 52 -19.27 -15.13 -34.42
C ASN A 52 -20.12 -15.59 -35.61
N ARG A 53 -20.83 -14.67 -36.25
CA ARG A 53 -21.67 -14.95 -37.43
C ARG A 53 -21.94 -13.67 -38.23
N PRO A 54 -22.26 -13.76 -39.52
CA PRO A 54 -22.76 -12.62 -40.25
C PRO A 54 -24.12 -12.16 -39.71
N LEU A 55 -24.45 -10.89 -39.93
CA LEU A 55 -25.83 -10.41 -39.83
C LEU A 55 -26.71 -11.12 -40.86
N THR A 56 -27.95 -11.38 -40.49
CA THR A 56 -28.96 -11.88 -41.41
C THR A 56 -29.64 -10.72 -42.15
N PRO A 57 -30.21 -10.93 -43.35
CA PRO A 57 -30.93 -9.88 -44.07
C PRO A 57 -32.10 -9.27 -43.28
N GLN A 58 -32.68 -10.02 -42.33
CA GLN A 58 -33.73 -9.53 -41.44
C GLN A 58 -33.20 -8.63 -40.32
N GLU A 59 -31.95 -8.83 -39.90
CA GLU A 59 -31.25 -7.97 -38.95
C GLU A 59 -30.80 -6.67 -39.64
N GLU A 60 -30.29 -6.74 -40.87
CA GLU A 60 -29.89 -5.55 -41.62
C GLU A 60 -31.07 -4.61 -41.97
N THR A 61 -32.32 -5.07 -41.84
CA THR A 61 -33.54 -4.25 -41.96
C THR A 61 -34.08 -3.69 -40.64
N GLN A 62 -33.34 -3.82 -39.53
CA GLN A 62 -33.76 -3.32 -38.20
C GLN A 62 -32.98 -2.08 -37.78
N SER A 63 -33.54 -1.35 -36.80
CA SER A 63 -32.82 -0.26 -36.16
C SER A 63 -31.64 -0.77 -35.34
N VAL A 64 -30.57 0.02 -35.28
CA VAL A 64 -29.37 -0.27 -34.47
C VAL A 64 -29.74 -0.56 -33.00
N GLY A 65 -30.76 0.14 -32.48
CA GLY A 65 -31.25 -0.05 -31.11
C GLY A 65 -31.88 -1.43 -30.87
N GLN A 66 -32.56 -2.00 -31.86
CA GLN A 66 -33.13 -3.35 -31.80
C GLN A 66 -32.03 -4.42 -31.92
N LEU A 67 -31.11 -4.25 -32.86
CA LEU A 67 -29.94 -5.13 -33.03
C LEU A 67 -29.09 -5.24 -31.75
N ARG A 68 -28.87 -4.11 -31.06
CA ARG A 68 -28.19 -4.09 -29.76
C ARG A 68 -28.89 -4.98 -28.72
N GLY A 69 -30.22 -4.99 -28.69
CA GLY A 69 -31.01 -5.79 -27.74
C GLY A 69 -30.93 -7.30 -27.97
N VAL A 70 -30.63 -7.73 -29.20
CA VAL A 70 -30.38 -9.14 -29.54
C VAL A 70 -28.93 -9.55 -29.21
N SER A 71 -27.99 -8.60 -29.26
CA SER A 71 -26.55 -8.85 -29.13
C SER A 71 -26.03 -9.00 -27.70
N ASN A 72 -26.60 -8.30 -26.71
CA ASN A 72 -26.07 -8.29 -25.34
C ASN A 72 -27.15 -7.96 -24.30
N LYS A 73 -27.18 -8.72 -23.20
CA LYS A 73 -28.06 -8.46 -22.03
C LYS A 73 -27.43 -7.58 -20.95
N ALA A 74 -26.11 -7.34 -21.01
CA ALA A 74 -25.41 -6.43 -20.11
C ALA A 74 -25.40 -5.00 -20.67
N SER A 75 -25.52 -3.99 -19.81
CA SER A 75 -25.90 -2.62 -20.15
C SER A 75 -24.78 -1.74 -20.74
N ASN A 76 -24.15 -2.18 -21.83
CA ASN A 76 -23.21 -1.35 -22.59
C ASN A 76 -23.88 -0.72 -23.81
N ALA A 77 -23.73 0.61 -23.97
CA ALA A 77 -24.42 1.40 -24.99
C ALA A 77 -23.87 1.22 -26.43
N VAL A 78 -22.83 0.39 -26.62
CA VAL A 78 -22.05 0.28 -27.85
C VAL A 78 -22.27 -1.07 -28.54
N LEU A 79 -22.73 -1.05 -29.79
CA LEU A 79 -22.73 -2.21 -30.69
C LEU A 79 -21.35 -2.33 -31.36
N LYS A 80 -20.72 -3.51 -31.30
CA LYS A 80 -19.46 -3.81 -31.99
C LYS A 80 -19.75 -4.81 -33.12
N LEU A 81 -19.18 -4.55 -34.29
CA LEU A 81 -19.30 -5.39 -35.49
C LEU A 81 -17.93 -5.50 -36.17
N PHE A 82 -17.71 -6.61 -36.87
CA PHE A 82 -16.56 -6.79 -37.77
C PHE A 82 -17.04 -6.66 -39.22
N LEU A 83 -16.40 -5.79 -39.99
CA LEU A 83 -16.73 -5.56 -41.40
C LEU A 83 -15.78 -6.40 -42.28
N GLU A 84 -16.34 -7.40 -42.96
CA GLU A 84 -15.66 -8.18 -44.00
C GLU A 84 -15.84 -7.48 -45.35
N VAL A 85 -14.72 -7.31 -46.06
CA VAL A 85 -14.63 -6.74 -47.42
C VAL A 85 -13.62 -7.58 -48.19
N GLU A 86 -13.96 -7.95 -49.43
CA GLU A 86 -13.05 -8.65 -50.33
C GLU A 86 -12.53 -7.67 -51.40
N LEU A 87 -11.22 -7.68 -51.68
CA LEU A 87 -10.58 -6.83 -52.67
C LEU A 87 -10.11 -7.69 -53.86
N GLY A 88 -10.15 -7.13 -55.08
CA GLY A 88 -9.69 -7.81 -56.28
C GLY A 88 -8.21 -8.22 -56.24
N GLN A 89 -7.83 -9.21 -57.08
CA GLN A 89 -6.47 -9.74 -57.15
C GLN A 89 -5.44 -8.69 -57.60
N PHE A 90 -4.28 -8.68 -56.92
CA PHE A 90 -3.06 -8.05 -57.42
C PHE A 90 -2.45 -8.90 -58.54
N SER A 91 -1.67 -8.29 -59.44
CA SER A 91 -0.75 -9.04 -60.29
C SER A 91 0.58 -9.26 -59.56
N ASP A 92 1.19 -10.45 -59.75
CA ASP A 92 2.17 -11.10 -58.86
C ASP A 92 3.56 -10.44 -58.72
N LYS A 93 3.68 -9.12 -58.56
CA LYS A 93 4.99 -8.44 -58.44
C LYS A 93 5.19 -7.44 -57.30
N ASN A 94 4.14 -7.05 -56.56
CA ASN A 94 4.24 -6.02 -55.51
C ASN A 94 3.54 -6.40 -54.19
N MET A 95 3.57 -7.68 -53.78
CA MET A 95 2.90 -8.11 -52.55
C MET A 95 3.53 -7.49 -51.28
N GLU A 96 4.85 -7.30 -51.28
CA GLU A 96 5.65 -6.91 -50.11
C GLU A 96 5.62 -5.40 -49.80
N LEU A 97 5.42 -4.54 -50.81
CA LEU A 97 5.37 -3.08 -50.60
C LEU A 97 4.01 -2.55 -50.09
N CYS A 98 2.91 -3.28 -50.33
CA CYS A 98 1.55 -2.75 -50.09
C CYS A 98 1.11 -2.76 -48.62
N PHE A 99 1.56 -3.73 -47.81
CA PHE A 99 1.13 -3.84 -46.41
C PHE A 99 1.86 -2.88 -45.46
N VAL A 100 3.11 -2.50 -45.78
CA VAL A 100 3.89 -1.56 -44.97
C VAL A 100 3.54 -0.10 -45.32
N ASN A 101 3.24 0.20 -46.59
CA ASN A 101 3.01 1.55 -47.09
C ASN A 101 1.56 1.79 -47.55
N LEU A 102 0.62 1.75 -46.59
CA LEU A 102 -0.78 2.22 -46.75
C LEU A 102 -0.89 3.75 -47.04
N MET A 103 0.23 4.41 -47.30
CA MET A 103 0.35 5.85 -47.59
C MET A 103 0.62 6.17 -49.07
N HIS A 104 0.98 5.20 -49.92
CA HIS A 104 1.39 5.47 -51.32
C HIS A 104 0.71 4.62 -52.41
N THR A 105 0.03 3.53 -52.07
CA THR A 105 -0.85 2.83 -53.02
C THR A 105 -2.19 3.56 -53.12
N THR A 106 -2.41 4.27 -54.23
CA THR A 106 -3.72 4.85 -54.55
C THR A 106 -4.79 3.76 -54.65
N MET A 107 -5.87 3.88 -53.88
CA MET A 107 -7.01 2.92 -53.88
C MET A 107 -7.83 2.88 -55.20
N GLN A 108 -7.26 3.33 -56.31
CA GLN A 108 -7.92 3.39 -57.62
C GLN A 108 -7.84 2.07 -58.40
N ASP A 109 -6.87 1.20 -58.08
CA ASP A 109 -6.67 -0.08 -58.78
C ASP A 109 -7.40 -1.27 -58.14
N LEU A 110 -7.75 -1.19 -56.85
CA LEU A 110 -8.46 -2.25 -56.13
C LEU A 110 -9.97 -2.03 -56.16
N LYS A 111 -10.68 -2.86 -56.92
CA LYS A 111 -12.14 -2.89 -56.92
C LYS A 111 -12.62 -3.85 -55.81
N PRO A 112 -13.46 -3.40 -54.86
CA PRO A 112 -14.13 -4.30 -53.95
C PRO A 112 -15.01 -5.29 -54.73
N ILE A 113 -15.05 -6.54 -54.28
CA ILE A 113 -15.92 -7.59 -54.82
C ILE A 113 -16.82 -8.15 -53.72
N PRO A 114 -17.99 -8.74 -54.04
CA PRO A 114 -18.91 -9.21 -53.02
C PRO A 114 -18.28 -10.34 -52.20
N PRO A 115 -18.27 -10.27 -50.85
CA PRO A 115 -17.75 -11.35 -50.02
C PRO A 115 -18.45 -12.70 -50.33
N PRO A 116 -17.72 -13.83 -50.36
CA PRO A 116 -18.25 -15.12 -50.76
C PRO A 116 -19.35 -15.60 -49.80
N LEU A 117 -20.47 -16.10 -50.32
CA LEU A 117 -21.64 -16.50 -49.52
C LEU A 117 -21.30 -17.68 -48.59
N LYS A 118 -21.33 -17.44 -47.27
CA LYS A 118 -21.12 -18.48 -46.24
C LYS A 118 -22.29 -19.47 -46.24
N SER A 119 -22.04 -20.74 -46.53
CA SER A 119 -23.04 -21.80 -46.31
C SER A 119 -23.12 -22.23 -44.84
N LYS A 120 -24.20 -22.90 -44.45
CA LYS A 120 -24.36 -23.44 -43.08
C LYS A 120 -23.39 -24.58 -42.74
N ALA A 121 -22.72 -25.15 -43.74
CA ALA A 121 -21.73 -26.22 -43.55
C ALA A 121 -20.29 -25.69 -43.44
N GLU A 122 -20.10 -24.39 -43.69
CA GLU A 122 -18.80 -23.71 -43.66
C GLU A 122 -18.60 -22.90 -42.39
N MET A 123 -17.34 -22.78 -42.02
CA MET A 123 -16.82 -22.09 -40.85
C MET A 123 -15.77 -21.09 -41.32
N LEU A 124 -15.85 -19.86 -40.82
CA LEU A 124 -14.84 -18.82 -41.03
C LEU A 124 -13.70 -19.02 -40.02
N LEU A 125 -12.51 -19.35 -40.52
CA LEU A 125 -11.28 -19.42 -39.72
C LEU A 125 -10.31 -18.33 -40.17
N PHE A 126 -9.57 -17.79 -39.20
CA PHE A 126 -8.52 -16.81 -39.37
C PHE A 126 -7.15 -17.45 -39.14
N PHE A 127 -6.13 -16.97 -39.84
CA PHE A 127 -4.82 -17.61 -39.86
C PHE A 127 -3.71 -16.61 -39.55
N LYS A 128 -2.78 -17.02 -38.70
CA LYS A 128 -1.55 -16.29 -38.38
C LYS A 128 -0.34 -17.20 -38.64
N GLU A 129 0.70 -16.65 -39.26
CA GLU A 129 1.97 -17.33 -39.47
C GLU A 129 2.98 -16.80 -38.45
N TYR A 130 3.78 -17.70 -37.87
CA TYR A 130 4.81 -17.39 -36.90
C TYR A 130 6.19 -17.75 -37.46
N ASP A 131 7.10 -16.78 -37.39
CA ASP A 131 8.51 -16.91 -37.76
C ASP A 131 9.38 -16.92 -36.48
N PRO A 132 9.89 -18.09 -36.03
CA PRO A 132 10.73 -18.20 -34.83
C PRO A 132 12.08 -17.47 -34.93
N LEU A 133 12.58 -17.19 -36.15
CA LEU A 133 13.85 -16.48 -36.34
C LEU A 133 13.68 -14.96 -36.19
N LYS A 134 12.50 -14.44 -36.54
CA LYS A 134 12.14 -13.02 -36.37
C LYS A 134 11.41 -12.74 -35.05
N GLU A 135 10.91 -13.77 -34.39
CA GLU A 135 9.93 -13.68 -33.29
C GLU A 135 8.71 -12.81 -33.68
N GLU A 136 8.19 -13.02 -34.88
CA GLU A 136 7.06 -12.26 -35.44
C GLU A 136 5.85 -13.15 -35.70
N LEU A 137 4.67 -12.75 -35.21
CA LEU A 137 3.39 -13.40 -35.47
C LEU A 137 2.53 -12.52 -36.39
N ARG A 138 2.42 -12.92 -37.66
CA ARG A 138 1.84 -12.14 -38.75
C ARG A 138 0.47 -12.68 -39.16
N TYR A 139 -0.50 -11.80 -39.38
CA TYR A 139 -1.79 -12.22 -39.96
C TYR A 139 -1.64 -12.53 -41.46
N VAL A 140 -2.10 -13.71 -41.89
CA VAL A 140 -1.98 -14.15 -43.31
C VAL A 140 -3.32 -14.31 -44.04
N GLY A 141 -4.45 -14.13 -43.34
CA GLY A 141 -5.77 -14.09 -43.96
C GLY A 141 -6.82 -14.96 -43.28
N ARG A 142 -7.90 -15.24 -44.03
CA ARG A 142 -9.03 -16.06 -43.60
C ARG A 142 -9.41 -17.09 -44.66
N LEU A 143 -10.03 -18.18 -44.26
CA LEU A 143 -10.63 -19.17 -45.16
C LEU A 143 -12.03 -19.56 -44.68
N PHE A 144 -12.92 -19.86 -45.62
CA PHE A 144 -14.12 -20.65 -45.34
C PHE A 144 -13.77 -22.13 -45.50
N VAL A 145 -13.85 -22.88 -44.41
CA VAL A 145 -13.57 -24.33 -44.39
C VAL A 145 -14.85 -25.10 -44.13
N LYS A 146 -14.96 -26.33 -44.64
CA LYS A 146 -16.07 -27.22 -44.29
C LYS A 146 -15.91 -27.65 -42.83
N ALA A 147 -16.91 -27.47 -41.98
CA ALA A 147 -16.81 -27.79 -40.55
C ALA A 147 -16.48 -29.27 -40.26
N ASN A 148 -16.84 -30.17 -41.18
CA ASN A 148 -16.54 -31.61 -41.12
C ASN A 148 -15.33 -32.02 -41.99
N GLY A 149 -14.65 -31.08 -42.66
CA GLY A 149 -13.37 -31.31 -43.32
C GLY A 149 -12.21 -31.32 -42.32
N LYS A 150 -11.01 -31.67 -42.78
CA LYS A 150 -9.80 -31.78 -41.96
C LYS A 150 -8.79 -30.65 -42.21
N PRO A 151 -7.97 -30.24 -41.21
CA PRO A 151 -6.88 -29.29 -41.43
C PRO A 151 -5.88 -29.74 -42.50
N ALA A 152 -5.67 -31.06 -42.65
CA ALA A 152 -4.85 -31.63 -43.72
C ALA A 152 -5.30 -31.23 -45.15
N GLU A 153 -6.58 -30.91 -45.36
CA GLU A 153 -7.14 -30.53 -46.68
C GLU A 153 -6.76 -29.10 -47.09
N ILE A 154 -6.30 -28.25 -46.17
CA ILE A 154 -6.00 -26.82 -46.43
C ILE A 154 -4.51 -26.48 -46.36
N LEU A 155 -3.62 -27.41 -46.03
CA LEU A 155 -2.18 -27.13 -45.80
C LEU A 155 -1.52 -26.43 -46.99
N THR A 156 -1.73 -26.91 -48.21
CA THR A 156 -1.20 -26.28 -49.43
C THR A 156 -1.70 -24.83 -49.61
N LYS A 157 -2.94 -24.52 -49.18
CA LYS A 157 -3.49 -23.16 -49.21
C LYS A 157 -2.87 -22.27 -48.13
N LEU A 158 -2.57 -22.82 -46.95
CA LEU A 158 -1.85 -22.09 -45.90
C LEU A 158 -0.41 -21.79 -46.31
N ASN A 159 0.28 -22.76 -46.95
CA ASN A 159 1.59 -22.55 -47.55
C ASN A 159 1.56 -21.45 -48.62
N GLU A 160 0.56 -21.46 -49.52
CA GLU A 160 0.36 -20.39 -50.52
C GLU A 160 0.17 -19.01 -49.86
N LEU A 161 -0.68 -18.91 -48.82
CA LEU A 161 -0.93 -17.66 -48.08
C LEU A 161 0.30 -17.16 -47.29
N ALA A 162 1.14 -18.08 -46.81
CA ALA A 162 2.39 -17.74 -46.13
C ALA A 162 3.55 -17.38 -47.07
N GLY A 163 3.47 -17.78 -48.35
CA GLY A 163 4.58 -17.70 -49.31
C GLY A 163 5.59 -18.86 -49.19
N PHE A 164 5.16 -20.01 -48.63
CA PHE A 164 5.99 -21.20 -48.46
C PHE A 164 5.91 -22.13 -49.68
N ALA A 165 6.79 -23.14 -49.72
CA ALA A 165 6.70 -24.21 -50.72
C ALA A 165 5.37 -24.98 -50.57
N PRO A 166 4.72 -25.44 -51.65
CA PRO A 166 3.42 -26.14 -51.57
C PRO A 166 3.41 -27.37 -50.66
N ASP A 167 4.56 -28.03 -50.56
CA ASP A 167 4.88 -29.24 -49.79
C ASP A 167 5.65 -28.96 -48.48
N GLU A 168 5.80 -27.69 -48.06
CA GLU A 168 6.38 -27.32 -46.77
C GLU A 168 5.58 -27.95 -45.62
N GLU A 169 6.27 -28.62 -44.69
CA GLU A 169 5.66 -29.16 -43.49
C GLU A 169 5.44 -28.05 -42.47
N ILE A 170 4.17 -27.79 -42.13
CA ILE A 170 3.78 -26.78 -41.14
C ILE A 170 3.09 -27.41 -39.93
N GLU A 171 3.30 -26.84 -38.74
CA GLU A 171 2.59 -27.19 -37.50
C GLU A 171 1.45 -26.19 -37.24
N LEU A 172 0.34 -26.67 -36.66
CA LEU A 172 -0.88 -25.89 -36.48
C LEU A 172 -1.24 -25.82 -35.00
N PHE A 173 -1.58 -24.62 -34.53
CA PHE A 173 -1.94 -24.34 -33.14
C PHE A 173 -3.20 -23.48 -33.08
N GLU A 174 -4.13 -23.79 -32.18
CA GLU A 174 -5.29 -22.95 -31.91
C GLU A 174 -4.94 -21.87 -30.89
N GLU A 175 -5.19 -20.60 -31.20
CA GLU A 175 -5.18 -19.54 -30.21
C GLU A 175 -6.54 -19.51 -29.49
N ILE A 176 -6.63 -20.14 -28.30
CA ILE A 176 -7.90 -20.30 -27.58
C ILE A 176 -8.21 -19.07 -26.74
N LYS A 177 -7.25 -18.62 -25.92
CA LYS A 177 -7.32 -17.39 -25.10
C LYS A 177 -5.92 -16.84 -24.83
N PHE A 178 -5.85 -15.55 -24.53
CA PHE A 178 -4.62 -14.84 -24.19
C PHE A 178 -4.60 -14.40 -22.71
N GLU A 179 -5.72 -13.86 -22.21
CA GLU A 179 -5.90 -13.39 -20.83
C GLU A 179 -6.88 -14.31 -20.06
N PRO A 180 -6.75 -14.47 -18.74
CA PRO A 180 -5.64 -14.02 -17.87
C PRO A 180 -4.42 -14.95 -17.91
N ASN A 181 -4.47 -15.98 -18.77
CA ASN A 181 -3.39 -16.93 -19.02
C ASN A 181 -3.50 -17.39 -20.46
N VAL A 182 -2.36 -17.47 -21.15
CA VAL A 182 -2.27 -17.99 -22.52
C VAL A 182 -2.74 -19.45 -22.56
N MET A 183 -3.52 -19.78 -23.59
CA MET A 183 -3.90 -21.15 -23.91
C MET A 183 -3.81 -21.30 -25.42
N CYS A 184 -2.80 -22.06 -25.85
CA CYS A 184 -2.53 -22.36 -27.23
C CYS A 184 -2.28 -23.85 -27.38
N GLU A 185 -3.13 -24.55 -28.14
CA GLU A 185 -3.12 -26.02 -28.22
C GLU A 185 -2.77 -26.50 -29.63
N HIS A 186 -1.97 -27.56 -29.75
CA HIS A 186 -1.61 -28.12 -31.05
C HIS A 186 -2.80 -28.85 -31.70
N ILE A 187 -3.10 -28.52 -32.96
CA ILE A 187 -4.22 -29.08 -33.72
C ILE A 187 -3.82 -30.39 -34.43
N ASP A 188 -4.49 -31.50 -34.09
CA ASP A 188 -4.34 -32.74 -34.87
C ASP A 188 -4.95 -32.59 -36.28
N LYS A 189 -4.07 -32.54 -37.27
CA LYS A 189 -4.36 -32.49 -38.71
C LYS A 189 -5.28 -33.62 -39.21
N LYS A 190 -5.41 -34.73 -38.45
CA LYS A 190 -6.24 -35.90 -38.79
C LYS A 190 -7.69 -35.79 -38.32
N LEU A 191 -7.98 -34.94 -37.34
CA LEU A 191 -9.35 -34.66 -36.88
C LEU A 191 -10.07 -33.75 -37.87
N THR A 192 -11.39 -33.61 -37.71
CA THR A 192 -12.16 -32.59 -38.44
C THR A 192 -12.13 -31.27 -37.66
N PHE A 193 -12.31 -30.12 -38.32
CA PHE A 193 -12.30 -28.82 -37.63
C PHE A 193 -13.28 -28.79 -36.43
N ARG A 194 -14.53 -29.24 -36.63
CA ARG A 194 -15.52 -29.42 -35.56
C ARG A 194 -15.13 -30.50 -34.54
N GLY A 195 -14.39 -31.53 -34.94
CA GLY A 195 -13.85 -32.54 -34.03
C GLY A 195 -12.81 -31.98 -33.06
N SER A 196 -12.04 -30.98 -33.51
CA SER A 196 -11.15 -30.15 -32.69
C SER A 196 -11.86 -29.01 -31.98
N GLN A 197 -13.21 -29.03 -31.89
CA GLN A 197 -14.04 -28.00 -31.23
C GLN A 197 -14.00 -26.57 -31.83
N LEU A 198 -13.38 -26.39 -33.01
CA LEU A 198 -13.33 -25.09 -33.67
C LEU A 198 -14.73 -24.60 -34.10
N GLU A 199 -14.91 -23.28 -34.04
CA GLU A 199 -16.11 -22.53 -34.37
C GLU A 199 -15.80 -21.34 -35.31
N ASP A 200 -16.87 -20.66 -35.75
CA ASP A 200 -16.74 -19.42 -36.50
C ASP A 200 -15.96 -18.35 -35.69
N GLY A 201 -14.95 -17.79 -36.35
CA GLY A 201 -14.07 -16.78 -35.79
C GLY A 201 -12.82 -17.30 -35.10
N ASP A 202 -12.53 -18.60 -35.15
CA ASP A 202 -11.30 -19.14 -34.54
C ASP A 202 -10.04 -18.84 -35.32
N ILE A 203 -8.94 -18.78 -34.56
CA ILE A 203 -7.63 -18.34 -35.01
C ILE A 203 -6.69 -19.54 -34.94
N ILE A 204 -6.19 -19.97 -36.09
CA ILE A 204 -5.14 -20.96 -36.21
C ILE A 204 -3.82 -20.24 -36.47
N CYS A 205 -2.92 -20.30 -35.51
CA CYS A 205 -1.52 -19.95 -35.68
C CYS A 205 -0.77 -21.13 -36.30
N PHE A 206 0.21 -20.88 -37.16
CA PHE A 206 1.04 -21.94 -37.74
C PHE A 206 2.46 -21.48 -38.00
N GLN A 207 3.38 -22.42 -38.04
CA GLN A 207 4.81 -22.20 -38.33
C GLN A 207 5.36 -23.36 -39.16
N LYS A 208 6.55 -23.20 -39.71
CA LYS A 208 7.28 -24.33 -40.30
C LYS A 208 7.66 -25.34 -39.21
N SER A 209 7.50 -26.63 -39.50
CA SER A 209 7.98 -27.70 -38.63
C SER A 209 9.49 -27.59 -38.47
N SER A 210 9.99 -27.49 -37.23
CA SER A 210 11.42 -27.30 -36.99
C SER A 210 12.21 -28.56 -37.38
N LYS A 211 13.12 -28.44 -38.35
CA LYS A 211 14.13 -29.46 -38.62
C LYS A 211 15.27 -29.26 -37.62
N VAL A 212 15.49 -30.25 -36.77
CA VAL A 212 16.36 -30.25 -35.57
C VAL A 212 17.88 -30.17 -35.91
N GLU A 213 18.25 -29.58 -37.05
CA GLU A 213 19.62 -29.59 -37.60
C GLU A 213 20.32 -28.22 -37.62
N SER A 214 19.61 -27.10 -37.40
CA SER A 214 20.27 -25.80 -37.16
C SER A 214 20.52 -25.58 -35.67
N GLY A 215 21.77 -25.29 -35.30
CA GLY A 215 22.17 -24.91 -33.93
C GLY A 215 21.74 -23.50 -33.51
N GLU A 216 20.69 -22.96 -34.11
CA GLU A 216 20.16 -21.62 -33.85
C GLU A 216 19.12 -21.70 -32.74
N GLN A 217 19.54 -21.37 -31.52
CA GLN A 217 18.67 -21.43 -30.35
C GLN A 217 17.78 -20.19 -30.27
N CYS A 218 16.62 -20.22 -30.95
CA CYS A 218 15.56 -19.22 -30.80
C CYS A 218 15.11 -19.11 -29.34
N ARG A 219 14.88 -17.88 -28.86
CA ARG A 219 14.30 -17.62 -27.52
C ARG A 219 12.85 -18.11 -27.45
N CYS A 220 12.07 -17.87 -28.50
CA CYS A 220 10.74 -18.42 -28.69
C CYS A 220 10.77 -19.43 -29.86
N PRO A 221 10.86 -20.75 -29.60
CA PRO A 221 10.96 -21.75 -30.66
C PRO A 221 9.62 -22.05 -31.35
N ASP A 222 8.50 -21.79 -30.68
CA ASP A 222 7.15 -22.12 -31.16
C ASP A 222 6.10 -21.07 -30.79
N VAL A 223 4.91 -21.19 -31.39
CA VAL A 223 3.76 -20.31 -31.14
C VAL A 223 3.38 -20.25 -29.65
N PRO A 224 3.21 -21.38 -28.91
CA PRO A 224 2.91 -21.33 -27.48
C PRO A 224 3.93 -20.53 -26.67
N ALA A 225 5.23 -20.80 -26.86
CA ALA A 225 6.31 -20.11 -26.16
C ALA A 225 6.35 -18.61 -26.51
N PHE A 226 6.11 -18.25 -27.78
CA PHE A 226 6.02 -16.86 -28.20
C PHE A 226 4.84 -16.12 -27.55
N LEU A 227 3.65 -16.73 -27.53
CA LEU A 227 2.47 -16.11 -26.90
C LEU A 227 2.67 -15.97 -25.38
N GLU A 228 3.24 -16.97 -24.71
CA GLU A 228 3.59 -16.91 -23.30
C GLU A 228 4.63 -15.83 -23.00
N TYR A 229 5.68 -15.73 -23.83
CA TYR A 229 6.66 -14.65 -23.75
C TYR A 229 5.99 -13.27 -23.90
N VAL A 230 5.16 -13.05 -24.91
CA VAL A 230 4.47 -11.76 -25.13
C VAL A 230 3.49 -11.45 -23.98
N HIS A 231 2.79 -12.44 -23.44
CA HIS A 231 1.91 -12.26 -22.28
C HIS A 231 2.68 -11.86 -21.02
N ASN A 232 3.83 -12.49 -20.78
CA ASN A 232 4.64 -12.25 -19.60
C ASN A 232 5.60 -11.07 -19.76
N ARG A 233 5.80 -10.54 -20.97
CA ARG A 233 6.66 -9.37 -21.23
C ARG A 233 6.14 -8.11 -20.52
N GLN A 234 7.01 -7.49 -19.73
CA GLN A 234 6.77 -6.23 -19.05
C GLN A 234 7.99 -5.32 -19.21
N VAL A 235 7.82 -4.13 -19.78
CA VAL A 235 8.85 -3.09 -19.72
C VAL A 235 8.71 -2.37 -18.38
N VAL A 236 9.81 -2.23 -17.65
CA VAL A 236 9.86 -1.54 -16.35
C VAL A 236 10.85 -0.38 -16.43
N ARG A 237 10.40 0.78 -15.97
CA ARG A 237 11.18 2.03 -15.87
C ARG A 237 11.83 2.09 -14.49
N PHE A 238 13.14 2.28 -14.48
CA PHE A 238 13.94 2.34 -13.27
C PHE A 238 14.39 3.77 -12.97
N ARG A 239 14.33 4.14 -11.69
CA ARG A 239 14.74 5.44 -11.16
C ARG A 239 15.68 5.22 -9.97
N SER A 240 16.75 6.01 -9.83
CA SER A 240 17.46 6.06 -8.56
C SER A 240 16.53 6.63 -7.47
N LEU A 241 16.63 6.09 -6.26
CA LEU A 241 15.95 6.64 -5.08
C LEU A 241 16.41 8.07 -4.76
N GLU A 242 17.63 8.43 -5.16
CA GLU A 242 18.17 9.80 -5.06
C GLU A 242 17.49 10.79 -6.03
N LYS A 243 16.93 10.28 -7.14
CA LYS A 243 16.34 11.07 -8.22
C LYS A 243 14.94 10.56 -8.61
N PRO A 244 13.96 10.55 -7.69
CA PRO A 244 12.72 9.80 -7.85
C PRO A 244 11.76 10.31 -8.94
N LYS A 245 12.10 11.42 -9.61
CA LYS A 245 11.33 12.05 -10.69
C LYS A 245 11.92 11.79 -12.09
N GLU A 246 13.12 11.22 -12.18
CA GLU A 246 13.84 11.00 -13.44
C GLU A 246 13.83 9.51 -13.80
N ASP A 247 13.38 9.18 -15.01
CA ASP A 247 13.51 7.82 -15.58
C ASP A 247 14.94 7.66 -16.11
N GLU A 248 15.77 6.83 -15.47
CA GLU A 248 17.18 6.66 -15.86
C GLU A 248 17.34 5.64 -16.98
N PHE A 249 16.64 4.51 -16.89
CA PHE A 249 16.64 3.47 -17.91
C PHE A 249 15.37 2.62 -17.87
N CYS A 250 15.17 1.83 -18.92
CA CYS A 250 14.08 0.87 -19.04
C CYS A 250 14.66 -0.53 -19.27
N LEU A 251 14.12 -1.55 -18.60
CA LEU A 251 14.43 -2.96 -18.87
C LEU A 251 13.19 -3.72 -19.32
N GLU A 252 13.36 -4.59 -20.31
CA GLU A 252 12.38 -5.63 -20.64
C GLU A 252 12.58 -6.81 -19.69
N LEU A 253 11.52 -7.15 -18.95
CA LEU A 253 11.48 -8.19 -17.93
C LEU A 253 10.28 -9.12 -18.18
N SER A 254 10.27 -10.27 -17.49
CA SER A 254 9.10 -11.12 -17.38
C SER A 254 8.33 -10.79 -16.10
N LYS A 255 7.00 -10.73 -16.18
CA LYS A 255 6.09 -10.67 -15.02
C LYS A 255 6.41 -11.77 -13.99
N LEU A 256 6.89 -12.93 -14.45
CA LEU A 256 7.24 -14.08 -13.63
C LEU A 256 8.66 -14.02 -13.01
N HIS A 257 9.48 -13.02 -13.32
CA HIS A 257 10.80 -12.88 -12.67
C HIS A 257 10.62 -12.71 -11.17
N ASN A 258 11.38 -13.46 -10.37
CA ASN A 258 11.52 -13.24 -8.94
C ASN A 258 12.46 -12.05 -8.63
N TYR A 259 12.63 -11.73 -7.35
CA TYR A 259 13.50 -10.62 -6.91
C TYR A 259 14.93 -10.73 -7.48
N ASP A 260 15.55 -11.90 -7.35
CA ASP A 260 16.92 -12.17 -7.79
C ASP A 260 17.08 -12.04 -9.32
N ASP A 261 16.09 -12.47 -10.10
CA ASP A 261 16.05 -12.29 -11.55
C ASP A 261 15.99 -10.82 -11.96
N VAL A 262 15.23 -9.99 -11.23
CA VAL A 262 15.15 -8.54 -11.49
C VAL A 262 16.47 -7.88 -11.13
N VAL A 263 16.98 -8.03 -9.90
CA VAL A 263 18.22 -7.35 -9.48
C VAL A 263 19.44 -7.81 -10.28
N LYS A 264 19.51 -9.07 -10.72
CA LYS A 264 20.58 -9.57 -11.61
C LYS A 264 20.60 -8.87 -12.98
N ARG A 265 19.45 -8.43 -13.49
CA ARG A 265 19.35 -7.68 -14.75
C ARG A 265 19.65 -6.20 -14.55
N VAL A 266 19.20 -5.63 -13.43
CA VAL A 266 19.55 -4.25 -13.01
C VAL A 266 21.06 -4.11 -12.77
N ALA A 267 21.68 -5.02 -12.02
CA ALA A 267 23.12 -5.03 -11.75
C ALA A 267 23.96 -5.07 -13.04
N ARG A 268 23.57 -5.93 -14.00
CA ARG A 268 24.21 -5.99 -15.31
C ARG A 268 24.10 -4.67 -16.08
N HIS A 269 22.98 -3.95 -15.97
CA HIS A 269 22.80 -2.65 -16.59
C HIS A 269 23.67 -1.56 -15.92
N LEU A 270 23.77 -1.59 -14.59
CA LEU A 270 24.55 -0.65 -13.78
C LEU A 270 26.07 -0.96 -13.76
N GLY A 271 26.49 -2.13 -14.26
CA GLY A 271 27.89 -2.57 -14.18
C GLY A 271 28.32 -3.00 -12.77
N LEU A 272 27.39 -3.47 -11.95
CA LEU A 272 27.65 -3.96 -10.58
C LEU A 272 27.96 -5.46 -10.58
N ASP A 273 29.05 -5.84 -9.91
CA ASP A 273 29.47 -7.25 -9.78
C ASP A 273 28.51 -8.08 -8.90
N ASP A 274 27.97 -7.47 -7.85
CA ASP A 274 27.12 -8.13 -6.85
C ASP A 274 25.67 -7.60 -6.93
N PRO A 275 24.73 -8.38 -7.47
CA PRO A 275 23.34 -7.97 -7.60
C PRO A 275 22.59 -7.94 -6.26
N SER A 276 23.08 -8.63 -5.22
CA SER A 276 22.42 -8.67 -3.92
C SER A 276 22.45 -7.33 -3.18
N LYS A 277 23.33 -6.41 -3.61
CA LYS A 277 23.43 -5.04 -3.07
C LYS A 277 22.37 -4.08 -3.61
N ILE A 278 21.54 -4.50 -4.56
CA ILE A 278 20.45 -3.64 -5.05
C ILE A 278 19.23 -3.82 -4.17
N ARG A 279 18.73 -2.72 -3.61
CA ARG A 279 17.42 -2.68 -2.95
C ARG A 279 16.41 -2.00 -3.87
N LEU A 280 15.26 -2.65 -4.05
CA LEU A 280 14.15 -2.17 -4.87
C LEU A 280 13.03 -1.57 -4.00
N THR A 281 12.38 -0.53 -4.49
CA THR A 281 11.20 0.08 -3.86
C THR A 281 10.09 0.28 -4.89
N SER A 282 8.86 -0.13 -4.57
CA SER A 282 7.70 0.03 -5.46
C SER A 282 7.26 1.49 -5.57
N HIS A 283 6.57 1.83 -6.66
CA HIS A 283 5.98 3.14 -6.87
C HIS A 283 4.62 3.30 -6.17
N ASN A 284 4.38 4.49 -5.60
CA ASN A 284 3.06 4.95 -5.19
C ASN A 284 2.45 5.76 -6.36
N CYS A 285 1.43 5.19 -7.01
CA CYS A 285 0.79 5.82 -8.17
C CYS A 285 -0.07 7.05 -7.84
N TYR A 286 -0.36 7.28 -6.56
CA TYR A 286 -1.14 8.42 -6.07
C TYR A 286 -0.26 9.63 -5.78
N SER A 287 0.80 9.47 -4.97
CA SER A 287 1.76 10.53 -4.65
C SER A 287 2.85 10.73 -5.71
N GLN A 288 2.98 9.78 -6.66
CA GLN A 288 4.01 9.75 -7.70
C GLN A 288 5.45 9.67 -7.13
N GLN A 289 5.59 9.13 -5.91
CA GLN A 289 6.84 8.93 -5.18
C GLN A 289 7.15 7.43 -4.99
N PRO A 290 8.38 7.06 -4.58
CA PRO A 290 8.64 5.76 -3.98
C PRO A 290 7.72 5.52 -2.77
N LYS A 291 7.31 4.27 -2.53
CA LYS A 291 6.66 3.89 -1.27
C LYS A 291 7.60 4.10 -0.08
N PRO A 292 7.09 4.41 1.13
CA PRO A 292 7.93 4.61 2.31
C PRO A 292 8.76 3.38 2.71
N GLN A 293 8.23 2.18 2.48
CA GLN A 293 8.92 0.92 2.79
C GLN A 293 9.49 0.28 1.51
N PRO A 294 10.79 -0.06 1.46
CA PRO A 294 11.37 -0.79 0.33
C PRO A 294 10.84 -2.23 0.29
N ILE A 295 10.96 -2.86 -0.88
CA ILE A 295 10.59 -4.27 -1.08
C ILE A 295 11.62 -5.13 -0.32
N LYS A 296 11.13 -5.90 0.66
CA LYS A 296 11.93 -6.90 1.38
C LYS A 296 12.53 -7.90 0.39
N TYR A 297 13.78 -8.34 0.61
CA TYR A 297 14.39 -9.43 -0.14
C TYR A 297 13.47 -10.66 -0.11
N GLN A 298 13.12 -11.17 -1.29
CA GLN A 298 12.18 -12.29 -1.47
C GLN A 298 10.82 -12.11 -0.75
N GLY A 299 10.44 -10.87 -0.42
CA GLY A 299 9.17 -10.55 0.25
C GLY A 299 7.94 -10.55 -0.66
N VAL A 300 8.14 -10.70 -1.97
CA VAL A 300 7.11 -10.90 -3.00
C VAL A 300 7.64 -11.92 -4.01
N GLU A 301 6.75 -12.73 -4.59
CA GLU A 301 7.12 -13.87 -5.43
C GLU A 301 7.56 -13.44 -6.83
N HIS A 302 6.79 -12.54 -7.46
CA HIS A 302 6.97 -12.17 -8.86
C HIS A 302 7.01 -10.66 -9.10
N LEU A 303 7.59 -10.27 -10.25
CA LEU A 303 7.63 -8.87 -10.70
C LEU A 303 6.23 -8.28 -10.85
N SER A 304 5.23 -9.08 -11.25
CA SER A 304 3.82 -8.66 -11.22
C SER A 304 3.43 -8.01 -9.89
N ASP A 305 3.89 -8.58 -8.78
CA ASP A 305 3.50 -8.18 -7.43
C ASP A 305 4.31 -6.97 -6.95
N MET A 306 5.58 -6.88 -7.35
CA MET A 306 6.43 -5.69 -7.12
C MET A 306 5.83 -4.41 -7.74
N LEU A 307 5.12 -4.58 -8.86
CA LEU A 307 4.51 -3.52 -9.66
C LEU A 307 3.06 -3.19 -9.24
N VAL A 308 2.44 -3.98 -8.36
CA VAL A 308 1.05 -3.77 -7.91
C VAL A 308 0.97 -2.71 -6.81
N HIS A 309 0.08 -1.73 -7.04
CA HIS A 309 -0.45 -0.80 -6.04
C HIS A 309 -1.89 -1.20 -5.66
N TYR A 310 -2.55 -0.45 -4.77
CA TYR A 310 -3.91 -0.77 -4.30
C TYR A 310 -4.91 -1.07 -5.43
N ASN A 311 -5.87 -1.95 -5.15
CA ASN A 311 -6.91 -2.39 -6.09
C ASN A 311 -6.39 -2.92 -7.44
N HIS A 312 -5.24 -3.60 -7.43
CA HIS A 312 -4.57 -4.14 -8.62
C HIS A 312 -4.18 -3.07 -9.66
N VAL A 313 -4.03 -1.81 -9.25
CA VAL A 313 -3.49 -0.76 -10.11
C VAL A 313 -1.98 -1.00 -10.26
N THR A 314 -1.56 -1.53 -11.41
CA THR A 314 -0.14 -1.75 -11.70
C THR A 314 0.55 -0.47 -12.16
N SER A 315 1.75 -0.21 -11.64
CA SER A 315 2.70 0.76 -12.18
C SER A 315 3.82 0.03 -12.93
N ASP A 316 4.39 0.64 -13.95
CA ASP A 316 5.59 0.17 -14.65
C ASP A 316 6.89 0.77 -14.07
N VAL A 317 6.84 1.40 -12.89
CA VAL A 317 7.98 2.07 -12.25
C VAL A 317 8.49 1.28 -11.04
N LEU A 318 9.80 1.03 -10.99
CA LEU A 318 10.53 0.64 -9.78
C LEU A 318 11.63 1.63 -9.47
N TYR A 319 11.85 1.87 -8.19
CA TYR A 319 12.99 2.61 -7.68
C TYR A 319 14.09 1.64 -7.27
N TYR A 320 15.34 2.05 -7.39
CA TYR A 320 16.49 1.28 -6.92
C TYR A 320 17.46 2.15 -6.13
N GLU A 321 18.21 1.53 -5.24
CA GLU A 321 19.40 2.09 -4.60
C GLU A 321 20.48 1.01 -4.50
N VAL A 322 21.74 1.43 -4.45
CA VAL A 322 22.90 0.54 -4.33
C VAL A 322 23.42 0.61 -2.90
N LEU A 323 23.34 -0.52 -2.21
CA LEU A 323 23.80 -0.68 -0.83
C LEU A 323 25.31 -0.96 -0.78
N ASP A 324 25.91 -0.66 0.36
CA ASP A 324 27.30 -1.00 0.68
C ASP A 324 27.47 -2.49 1.03
N ILE A 325 26.45 -3.13 1.61
CA ILE A 325 26.39 -4.57 1.94
C ILE A 325 25.22 -5.28 1.23
N PRO A 326 25.27 -6.61 1.04
CA PRO A 326 24.14 -7.40 0.52
C PRO A 326 22.82 -7.16 1.28
N LEU A 327 21.71 -7.03 0.55
CA LEU A 327 20.38 -6.88 1.14
C LEU A 327 19.97 -8.04 2.07
N PRO A 328 20.26 -9.33 1.79
CA PRO A 328 19.94 -10.42 2.71
C PRO A 328 20.67 -10.29 4.05
N GLU A 329 21.91 -9.78 4.05
CA GLU A 329 22.66 -9.50 5.27
C GLU A 329 22.10 -8.27 6.00
N LEU A 330 21.81 -7.20 5.26
CA LEU A 330 21.20 -5.98 5.81
C LEU A 330 19.86 -6.26 6.51
N GLN A 331 19.06 -7.19 6.00
CA GLN A 331 17.77 -7.55 6.62
C GLN A 331 17.89 -8.23 7.98
N GLY A 332 19.02 -8.87 8.30
CA GLY A 332 19.27 -9.42 9.63
C GLY A 332 19.75 -8.39 10.65
N LEU A 333 19.87 -7.11 10.25
CA LEU A 333 20.47 -6.04 11.04
C LEU A 333 19.51 -4.86 11.20
N LYS A 334 19.33 -4.39 12.43
CA LYS A 334 18.71 -3.08 12.67
C LYS A 334 19.73 -1.98 12.38
N THR A 335 19.31 -0.99 11.59
CA THR A 335 20.14 0.15 11.17
C THR A 335 19.75 1.40 11.93
N LEU A 336 20.54 1.79 12.93
CA LEU A 336 20.33 2.99 13.73
C LEU A 336 21.17 4.15 13.17
N LYS A 337 20.55 5.32 12.99
CA LYS A 337 21.25 6.58 12.71
C LYS A 337 21.41 7.34 14.02
N VAL A 338 22.64 7.45 14.53
CA VAL A 338 22.94 8.07 15.83
C VAL A 338 23.71 9.37 15.60
N ALA A 339 23.13 10.48 16.05
CA ALA A 339 23.79 11.79 16.09
C ALA A 339 24.74 11.84 17.28
N PHE A 340 26.05 11.80 17.03
CA PHE A 340 27.07 11.93 18.07
C PHE A 340 27.41 13.41 18.29
N HIS A 341 27.28 13.88 19.52
CA HIS A 341 27.70 15.22 19.95
C HIS A 341 29.07 15.12 20.61
N HIS A 342 30.08 15.78 20.03
CA HIS A 342 31.43 15.81 20.59
C HIS A 342 31.48 16.69 21.85
N ALA A 343 32.20 16.25 22.88
CA ALA A 343 32.37 17.03 24.12
C ALA A 343 33.24 18.30 23.96
N THR A 344 34.04 18.39 22.88
CA THR A 344 35.04 19.45 22.69
C THR A 344 34.95 20.21 21.36
N LYS A 345 34.10 19.75 20.43
CA LYS A 345 33.87 20.35 19.11
C LYS A 345 32.38 20.68 19.02
N ASP A 346 32.01 21.88 18.55
CA ASP A 346 30.62 22.22 18.17
C ASP A 346 30.26 21.54 16.84
N GLU A 347 30.33 20.20 16.83
CA GLU A 347 30.18 19.36 15.65
C GLU A 347 29.32 18.15 16.01
N VAL A 348 28.26 17.92 15.22
CA VAL A 348 27.35 16.79 15.35
C VAL A 348 27.51 15.90 14.13
N VAL A 349 27.92 14.66 14.35
CA VAL A 349 28.18 13.69 13.27
C VAL A 349 27.18 12.55 13.34
N ILE A 350 26.47 12.27 12.23
CA ILE A 350 25.51 11.17 12.17
C ILE A 350 26.24 9.89 11.77
N HIS A 351 26.39 8.96 12.72
CA HIS A 351 26.95 7.64 12.48
C HIS A 351 25.84 6.64 12.16
N THR A 352 26.04 5.85 11.11
CA THR A 352 25.18 4.68 10.82
C THR A 352 25.75 3.46 11.51
N ILE A 353 24.95 2.85 12.38
CA ILE A 353 25.28 1.67 13.17
C ILE A 353 24.36 0.54 12.72
N ARG A 354 24.92 -0.63 12.42
CA ARG A 354 24.16 -1.81 11.99
C ARG A 354 24.54 -2.99 12.86
N LEU A 355 23.57 -3.51 13.59
CA LEU A 355 23.77 -4.62 14.54
C LEU A 355 22.59 -5.59 14.44
N PRO A 356 22.78 -6.89 14.77
CA PRO A 356 21.68 -7.86 14.83
C PRO A 356 20.53 -7.36 15.71
N GLU A 357 19.27 -7.62 15.34
CA GLU A 357 18.09 -7.02 15.99
C GLU A 357 18.04 -7.23 17.52
N HIS A 358 18.48 -8.41 17.99
CA HIS A 358 18.55 -8.74 19.42
C HIS A 358 19.78 -8.19 20.15
N SER A 359 20.57 -7.29 19.55
CA SER A 359 21.68 -6.61 20.20
C SER A 359 21.19 -5.61 21.26
N THR A 360 22.12 -5.11 22.07
CA THR A 360 21.82 -4.17 23.16
C THR A 360 22.32 -2.76 22.86
N VAL A 361 21.82 -1.78 23.60
CA VAL A 361 22.32 -0.39 23.58
C VAL A 361 23.81 -0.32 23.95
N GLY A 362 24.30 -1.21 24.81
CA GLY A 362 25.73 -1.35 25.09
C GLY A 362 26.54 -1.74 23.84
N ASP A 363 26.01 -2.61 22.98
CA ASP A 363 26.65 -2.99 21.72
C ASP A 363 26.69 -1.81 20.72
N VAL A 364 25.62 -1.00 20.66
CA VAL A 364 25.55 0.26 19.88
C VAL A 364 26.64 1.23 20.34
N ILE A 365 26.79 1.42 21.65
CA ILE A 365 27.80 2.29 22.23
C ILE A 365 29.21 1.75 21.94
N ASN A 366 29.44 0.44 22.03
CA ASN A 366 30.74 -0.15 21.74
C ASN A 366 31.13 0.00 20.25
N ASP A 367 30.20 -0.22 19.32
CA ASP A 367 30.42 0.04 17.88
C ASP A 367 30.70 1.54 17.62
N LEU A 368 29.91 2.44 18.23
CA LEU A 368 30.10 3.88 18.11
C LEU A 368 31.49 4.32 18.59
N LYS A 369 31.96 3.80 19.73
CA LYS A 369 33.32 4.08 20.25
C LYS A 369 34.46 3.70 19.29
N THR A 370 34.23 2.81 18.32
CA THR A 370 35.23 2.50 17.28
C THR A 370 35.23 3.51 16.12
N LYS A 371 34.19 4.34 16.01
CA LYS A 371 33.94 5.27 14.90
C LYS A 371 34.13 6.74 15.28
N VAL A 372 34.30 7.07 16.56
CA VAL A 372 34.39 8.45 17.08
C VAL A 372 35.70 8.72 17.83
N GLU A 373 36.16 9.95 17.76
CA GLU A 373 37.22 10.47 18.65
C GLU A 373 36.60 10.89 19.99
N LEU A 374 37.01 10.24 21.08
CA LEU A 374 36.59 10.55 22.45
C LEU A 374 37.56 11.52 23.12
N SER A 375 37.08 12.33 24.07
CA SER A 375 37.94 13.27 24.82
C SER A 375 39.01 12.57 25.69
N HIS A 376 38.73 11.36 26.20
CA HIS A 376 39.71 10.50 26.87
C HIS A 376 39.43 9.00 26.65
N PRO A 377 40.44 8.10 26.78
CA PRO A 377 40.27 6.67 26.47
C PRO A 377 39.22 5.93 27.32
N ASN A 378 38.93 6.45 28.53
CA ASN A 378 37.95 5.89 29.45
C ASN A 378 36.60 6.63 29.42
N ALA A 379 36.33 7.44 28.39
CA ALA A 379 35.06 8.14 28.27
C ALA A 379 33.90 7.13 28.17
N GLU A 380 32.84 7.42 28.90
CA GLU A 380 31.59 6.66 28.88
C GLU A 380 30.60 7.40 27.99
N LEU A 381 29.83 6.67 27.20
CA LEU A 381 28.80 7.25 26.35
C LEU A 381 27.43 6.86 26.88
N ARG A 382 26.46 7.75 26.71
CA ARG A 382 25.03 7.42 26.82
C ARG A 382 24.36 7.54 25.46
N LEU A 383 23.30 6.75 25.28
CA LEU A 383 22.37 6.88 24.16
C LEU A 383 21.05 7.48 24.67
N LEU A 384 20.53 8.46 23.95
CA LEU A 384 19.41 9.31 24.31
C LEU A 384 18.36 9.31 23.20
N GLU A 385 17.10 9.38 23.60
CA GLU A 385 15.98 9.66 22.71
C GLU A 385 15.60 11.14 22.84
N VAL A 386 15.77 11.89 21.75
CA VAL A 386 15.42 13.32 21.68
C VAL A 386 14.22 13.49 20.73
N PHE A 387 13.17 14.12 21.25
CA PHE A 387 11.96 14.42 20.50
C PHE A 387 11.49 15.84 20.82
N TYR A 388 11.13 16.60 19.78
CA TYR A 388 10.62 17.97 19.90
C TYR A 388 11.43 18.87 20.86
N HIS A 389 12.76 18.86 20.66
CA HIS A 389 13.77 19.57 21.46
C HIS A 389 13.77 19.25 22.97
N LYS A 390 13.33 18.05 23.36
CA LYS A 390 13.43 17.51 24.73
C LYS A 390 14.08 16.13 24.73
N ILE A 391 14.92 15.87 25.73
CA ILE A 391 15.42 14.52 26.03
C ILE A 391 14.30 13.78 26.76
N TYR A 392 13.76 12.74 26.14
CA TYR A 392 12.65 11.96 26.67
C TYR A 392 13.11 10.75 27.48
N LYS A 393 14.17 10.08 27.01
CA LYS A 393 14.65 8.82 27.58
C LYS A 393 16.17 8.71 27.49
N ILE A 394 16.77 8.20 28.57
CA ILE A 394 18.13 7.64 28.56
C ILE A 394 17.98 6.13 28.38
N PHE A 395 18.64 5.55 27.38
CA PHE A 395 18.58 4.11 27.17
C PHE A 395 19.56 3.38 28.10
N PRO A 396 19.10 2.42 28.92
CA PRO A 396 19.98 1.59 29.73
C PRO A 396 20.73 0.60 28.82
N LEU A 397 21.98 0.30 29.17
CA LEU A 397 22.90 -0.48 28.31
C LEU A 397 22.39 -1.88 27.93
N ASN A 398 21.50 -2.46 28.72
CA ASN A 398 20.92 -3.79 28.49
C ASN A 398 19.62 -3.79 27.67
N GLU A 399 19.06 -2.62 27.32
CA GLU A 399 17.85 -2.55 26.49
C GLU A 399 18.12 -3.08 25.07
N LYS A 400 17.19 -3.86 24.55
CA LYS A 400 17.26 -4.43 23.20
C LYS A 400 16.96 -3.40 22.14
N ILE A 401 17.82 -3.34 21.10
CA ILE A 401 17.69 -2.32 20.05
C ILE A 401 16.42 -2.50 19.21
N GLU A 402 15.89 -3.73 19.11
CA GLU A 402 14.60 -4.02 18.47
C GLU A 402 13.46 -3.08 18.94
N ASN A 403 13.45 -2.71 20.23
CA ASN A 403 12.41 -1.86 20.84
C ASN A 403 12.56 -0.35 20.59
N ILE A 404 13.69 0.11 20.04
CA ILE A 404 13.96 1.54 19.80
C ILE A 404 13.16 2.02 18.59
N ASN A 405 12.45 3.15 18.69
CA ASN A 405 11.74 3.74 17.55
C ASN A 405 12.64 4.74 16.80
N ASP A 406 13.14 4.33 15.64
CA ASP A 406 14.07 5.09 14.80
C ASP A 406 13.38 5.89 13.66
N GLN A 407 12.04 5.89 13.60
CA GLN A 407 11.29 6.52 12.50
C GLN A 407 10.99 8.01 12.71
N TYR A 408 10.82 8.44 13.97
CA TYR A 408 10.38 9.82 14.31
C TYR A 408 11.26 10.52 15.34
N TRP A 409 12.18 9.80 15.97
CA TRP A 409 12.93 10.27 17.14
C TRP A 409 14.41 10.41 16.78
N THR A 410 15.07 11.43 17.30
CA THR A 410 16.51 11.60 17.10
C THR A 410 17.25 10.80 18.15
N LEU A 411 17.98 9.76 17.73
CA LEU A 411 18.91 9.06 18.60
C LEU A 411 20.19 9.89 18.73
N ARG A 412 20.42 10.43 19.92
CA ARG A 412 21.60 11.23 20.26
C ARG A 412 22.54 10.39 21.13
N ALA A 413 23.84 10.43 20.84
CA ALA A 413 24.86 9.90 21.72
C ALA A 413 25.85 11.00 22.12
N GLU A 414 26.31 10.95 23.36
CA GLU A 414 27.23 11.93 23.93
C GLU A 414 28.09 11.32 25.02
N GLU A 415 29.26 11.92 25.26
CA GLU A 415 30.11 11.57 26.40
C GLU A 415 29.46 12.01 27.71
N ILE A 416 29.47 11.13 28.73
CA ILE A 416 28.99 11.43 30.07
C ILE A 416 30.08 12.25 30.80
N PRO A 417 29.83 13.52 31.14
CA PRO A 417 30.80 14.35 31.87
C PRO A 417 31.17 13.76 33.23
N GLU A 418 32.43 13.93 33.66
CA GLU A 418 32.92 13.41 34.96
C GLU A 418 32.18 14.02 36.17
N GLU A 419 31.62 15.22 36.02
CA GLU A 419 30.70 15.87 36.99
C GLU A 419 29.39 15.09 37.20
N GLU A 420 28.90 14.38 36.17
CA GLU A 420 27.68 13.57 36.25
C GLU A 420 27.90 12.16 36.80
N LYS A 421 29.16 11.68 36.84
CA LYS A 421 29.51 10.33 37.31
C LYS A 421 29.61 10.21 38.83
N ASN A 422 29.92 11.31 39.50
CA ASN A 422 30.28 11.35 40.93
C ASN A 422 29.21 12.06 41.77
N LEU A 423 27.93 11.86 41.42
CA LEU A 423 26.79 12.46 42.12
C LEU A 423 26.73 11.98 43.58
N GLY A 424 26.61 12.93 44.51
CA GLY A 424 26.32 12.65 45.91
C GLY A 424 24.89 12.13 46.14
N PRO A 425 24.57 11.59 47.33
CA PRO A 425 23.27 10.97 47.62
C PRO A 425 22.05 11.87 47.47
N HIS A 426 22.26 13.19 47.45
CA HIS A 426 21.21 14.21 47.37
C HIS A 426 21.31 15.07 46.10
N ASP A 427 22.34 14.84 45.26
CA ASP A 427 22.50 15.51 43.98
C ASP A 427 21.52 14.94 42.95
N ARG A 428 21.11 15.78 42.00
CA ARG A 428 20.14 15.40 40.97
C ARG A 428 20.67 15.78 39.59
N LEU A 429 20.43 14.89 38.63
CA LEU A 429 20.59 15.21 37.21
C LEU A 429 19.21 15.63 36.65
N ILE A 430 19.12 16.82 36.08
CA ILE A 430 17.89 17.34 35.47
C ILE A 430 18.04 17.56 33.97
N HIS A 431 16.91 17.49 33.28
CA HIS A 431 16.78 17.72 31.85
C HIS A 431 16.50 19.21 31.62
N VAL A 432 17.37 19.89 30.88
CA VAL A 432 17.20 21.31 30.51
C VAL A 432 16.76 21.40 29.05
N TYR A 433 15.78 22.26 28.77
CA TYR A 433 15.27 22.50 27.41
C TYR A 433 14.95 23.97 27.18
N HIS A 434 15.04 24.41 25.92
CA HIS A 434 14.76 25.79 25.52
C HIS A 434 13.35 25.91 24.96
N PHE A 435 12.66 27.01 25.27
CA PHE A 435 11.34 27.28 24.73
C PHE A 435 11.05 28.77 24.55
N MET A 436 10.08 29.06 23.70
CA MET A 436 9.45 30.37 23.59
C MET A 436 7.95 30.24 23.80
N LYS A 437 7.31 31.34 24.23
CA LYS A 437 5.89 31.41 24.47
C LYS A 437 5.23 32.22 23.36
N ASP A 438 4.38 31.58 22.56
CA ASP A 438 3.60 32.34 21.58
C ASP A 438 2.47 33.11 22.28
N THR A 439 2.48 34.43 22.11
CA THR A 439 1.43 35.35 22.59
C THR A 439 0.21 35.41 21.67
N ALA A 440 0.30 34.94 20.41
CA ALA A 440 -0.82 34.93 19.48
C ALA A 440 -1.74 33.71 19.68
N GLN A 441 -1.17 32.52 19.87
CA GLN A 441 -1.93 31.27 20.06
C GLN A 441 -1.97 30.81 21.53
N ASN A 442 -2.73 31.53 22.36
CA ASN A 442 -3.32 31.01 23.61
C ASN A 442 -2.37 30.31 24.63
N GLN A 443 -1.13 30.80 24.76
CA GLN A 443 -0.06 30.28 25.65
C GLN A 443 0.53 28.91 25.27
N VAL A 444 0.57 28.57 23.99
CA VAL A 444 1.32 27.41 23.51
C VAL A 444 2.83 27.63 23.69
N VAL A 445 3.50 26.58 24.19
CA VAL A 445 4.95 26.53 24.40
C VAL A 445 5.60 25.86 23.19
N GLN A 446 6.46 26.59 22.48
CA GLN A 446 7.25 26.07 21.37
C GLN A 446 8.68 25.79 21.84
N ASN A 447 9.10 24.53 21.86
CA ASN A 447 10.48 24.17 22.20
C ASN A 447 11.40 24.39 20.98
N PHE A 448 12.66 24.71 21.22
CA PHE A 448 13.71 24.83 20.19
C PHE A 448 15.09 24.49 20.79
N GLY A 449 16.16 24.68 20.02
CA GLY A 449 17.55 24.54 20.50
C GLY A 449 17.98 23.11 20.82
N GLU A 450 19.07 22.95 21.56
CA GLU A 450 19.58 21.65 21.99
C GLU A 450 19.30 21.41 23.48
N PRO A 451 18.50 20.39 23.85
CA PRO A 451 18.36 20.03 25.26
C PRO A 451 19.64 19.39 25.80
N PHE A 452 19.90 19.58 27.09
CA PHE A 452 21.11 19.09 27.75
C PHE A 452 20.84 18.70 29.21
N PHE A 453 21.80 18.03 29.85
CA PHE A 453 21.74 17.69 31.26
C PHE A 453 22.52 18.67 32.14
N LEU A 454 21.98 18.90 33.35
CA LEU A 454 22.61 19.72 34.38
C LEU A 454 22.58 18.98 35.72
N VAL A 455 23.71 18.98 36.42
CA VAL A 455 23.80 18.55 37.82
C VAL A 455 23.35 19.71 38.70
N ILE A 456 22.50 19.42 39.68
CA ILE A 456 22.14 20.32 40.78
C ILE A 456 22.43 19.64 42.11
N HIS A 457 23.06 20.38 43.01
CA HIS A 457 23.37 19.94 44.37
C HIS A 457 22.24 20.29 45.35
N GLU A 458 22.23 19.62 46.50
CA GLU A 458 21.21 19.85 47.53
C GLU A 458 21.28 21.26 48.11
N GLY A 459 20.19 22.01 48.01
CA GLY A 459 20.09 23.37 48.56
C GLY A 459 20.46 24.48 47.57
N GLU A 460 20.93 24.16 46.35
CA GLU A 460 21.25 25.17 45.34
C GLU A 460 20.02 26.00 44.94
N THR A 461 20.22 27.31 44.98
CA THR A 461 19.24 28.33 44.57
C THR A 461 19.26 28.52 43.06
N LEU A 462 18.17 29.04 42.50
CA LEU A 462 18.12 29.41 41.08
C LEU A 462 19.26 30.36 40.67
N THR A 463 19.74 31.22 41.58
CA THR A 463 20.87 32.12 41.33
C THR A 463 22.15 31.35 40.99
N GLU A 464 22.50 30.32 41.78
CA GLU A 464 23.69 29.49 41.57
C GLU A 464 23.53 28.64 40.30
N VAL A 465 22.34 28.06 40.08
CA VAL A 465 21.99 27.29 38.88
C VAL A 465 22.07 28.14 37.60
N LYS A 466 21.68 29.42 37.67
CA LYS A 466 21.82 30.39 36.56
C LYS A 466 23.29 30.57 36.17
N GLU A 467 24.20 30.76 37.12
CA GLU A 467 25.63 30.87 36.85
C GLU A 467 26.19 29.59 36.17
N HIS A 468 25.75 28.40 36.63
CA HIS A 468 26.12 27.13 36.01
C HIS A 468 25.64 27.03 34.56
N ILE A 469 24.37 27.36 34.29
CA ILE A 469 23.79 27.33 32.93
C ILE A 469 24.48 28.36 32.03
N GLN A 470 24.69 29.59 32.50
CA GLN A 470 25.33 30.64 31.70
C GLN A 470 26.75 30.25 31.30
N LYS A 471 27.52 29.68 32.24
CA LYS A 471 28.87 29.18 32.00
C LYS A 471 28.89 28.00 31.02
N LYS A 472 27.91 27.08 31.11
CA LYS A 472 27.79 25.92 30.21
C LYS A 472 27.42 26.33 28.78
N LEU A 473 26.51 27.29 28.61
CA LEU A 473 26.04 27.77 27.32
C LEU A 473 26.87 28.92 26.73
N GLN A 474 27.80 29.51 27.50
CA GLN A 474 28.67 30.63 27.10
C GLN A 474 27.91 31.88 26.63
N VAL A 475 26.75 32.15 27.23
CA VAL A 475 25.87 33.28 26.89
C VAL A 475 26.31 34.56 27.61
N SER A 476 26.28 35.69 26.91
CA SER A 476 26.61 37.01 27.50
C SER A 476 25.60 37.46 28.56
N ASP A 477 26.06 38.23 29.57
CA ASP A 477 25.22 38.76 30.65
C ASP A 477 24.01 39.57 30.11
N GLU A 478 24.22 40.32 29.03
CA GLU A 478 23.22 41.17 28.37
C GLU A 478 22.11 40.37 27.68
N GLU A 479 22.39 39.14 27.27
CA GLU A 479 21.40 38.22 26.69
C GLU A 479 20.77 37.35 27.76
N PHE A 480 21.58 36.76 28.64
CA PHE A 480 21.13 35.83 29.67
C PHE A 480 20.20 36.49 30.70
N SER A 481 20.42 37.78 31.01
CA SER A 481 19.53 38.57 31.88
C SER A 481 18.09 38.73 31.36
N LYS A 482 17.82 38.40 30.08
CA LYS A 482 16.47 38.42 29.48
C LYS A 482 15.74 37.08 29.64
N TRP A 483 16.45 36.01 30.00
CA TRP A 483 15.91 34.65 30.04
C TRP A 483 15.06 34.45 31.29
N LYS A 484 13.97 33.68 31.17
CA LYS A 484 13.16 33.26 32.33
C LYS A 484 13.28 31.75 32.54
N PHE A 485 13.15 31.32 33.78
CA PHE A 485 13.38 29.95 34.19
C PHE A 485 12.08 29.41 34.78
N ALA A 486 11.63 28.27 34.28
CA ALA A 486 10.38 27.66 34.71
C ALA A 486 10.53 26.13 34.79
N PHE A 487 9.86 25.49 35.74
CA PHE A 487 9.68 24.04 35.71
C PHE A 487 8.36 23.69 35.02
N SER A 488 8.25 22.47 34.50
CA SER A 488 7.03 22.00 33.83
C SER A 488 6.15 21.24 34.82
N SER A 489 4.98 21.80 35.15
CA SER A 489 4.00 21.25 36.09
C SER A 489 2.68 21.03 35.36
N LEU A 490 2.22 19.78 35.27
CA LEU A 490 0.98 19.40 34.57
C LEU A 490 0.86 20.00 33.14
N GLY A 491 1.99 20.09 32.42
CA GLY A 491 2.06 20.67 31.07
C GLY A 491 2.08 22.20 31.01
N ARG A 492 2.17 22.91 32.14
CA ARG A 492 2.27 24.38 32.22
C ARG A 492 3.63 24.81 32.79
N PRO A 493 4.24 25.90 32.29
CA PRO A 493 5.45 26.46 32.87
C PRO A 493 5.11 27.24 34.16
N GLU A 494 5.70 26.83 35.28
CA GLU A 494 5.69 27.56 36.55
C GLU A 494 7.06 28.23 36.76
N TYR A 495 7.08 29.57 36.82
CA TYR A 495 8.32 30.35 36.85
C TYR A 495 8.94 30.43 38.24
N LEU A 496 10.26 30.25 38.30
CA LEU A 496 11.06 30.26 39.53
C LEU A 496 11.55 31.67 39.87
N GLN A 497 11.72 31.93 41.17
CA GLN A 497 12.41 33.10 41.72
C GLN A 497 13.87 32.78 42.06
N ASP A 498 14.71 33.82 42.15
CA ASP A 498 16.16 33.69 42.39
C ASP A 498 16.53 33.01 43.71
N SER A 499 15.63 33.03 44.69
CA SER A 499 15.74 32.39 46.00
C SER A 499 15.22 30.95 46.07
N ASP A 500 14.59 30.44 44.99
CA ASP A 500 13.95 29.13 45.01
C ASP A 500 15.00 28.02 44.91
N VAL A 501 14.87 26.99 45.75
CA VAL A 501 15.79 25.84 45.78
C VAL A 501 15.42 24.85 44.68
N VAL A 502 16.26 24.76 43.65
CA VAL A 502 15.94 24.04 42.40
C VAL A 502 15.90 22.53 42.61
N SER A 503 16.63 21.99 43.60
CA SER A 503 16.59 20.56 43.94
C SER A 503 15.19 20.09 44.40
N SER A 504 14.30 21.01 44.81
CA SER A 504 12.90 20.71 45.18
C SER A 504 11.97 20.54 43.97
N CYS A 505 12.36 21.00 42.78
CA CYS A 505 11.57 20.90 41.55
C CYS A 505 11.78 19.55 40.83
N PHE A 506 10.76 19.07 40.12
CA PHE A 506 10.79 17.76 39.46
C PHE A 506 11.41 17.81 38.05
N GLN A 507 12.44 16.98 37.83
CA GLN A 507 13.06 16.46 36.58
C GLN A 507 13.39 17.40 35.39
N TYR A 508 12.61 18.44 35.09
CA TYR A 508 12.73 19.26 33.87
C TYR A 508 12.76 20.77 34.18
N LEU A 509 13.79 21.45 33.67
CA LEU A 509 13.94 22.92 33.72
C LEU A 509 13.84 23.50 32.30
N GLY A 510 12.88 24.38 32.09
CA GLY A 510 12.66 25.10 30.85
C GLY A 510 13.27 26.50 30.89
N LEU A 511 13.95 26.87 29.80
CA LEU A 511 14.57 28.17 29.58
C LEU A 511 13.75 28.97 28.56
N GLU A 512 13.05 30.00 29.01
CA GLU A 512 12.28 30.90 28.14
C GLU A 512 13.18 31.99 27.56
N HIS A 513 13.41 31.97 26.25
CA HIS A 513 14.09 33.04 25.51
C HIS A 513 13.75 33.02 24.02
N SER A 514 14.25 34.00 23.27
CA SER A 514 14.15 34.03 21.80
C SER A 514 15.16 33.07 21.15
N ASP A 515 14.77 32.44 20.05
CA ASP A 515 15.69 31.68 19.21
C ASP A 515 16.58 32.64 18.39
N ASN A 516 17.77 32.92 18.92
CA ASN A 516 18.81 33.71 18.26
C ASN A 516 19.78 32.84 17.45
N THR A 517 19.54 31.53 17.35
CA THR A 517 20.43 30.60 16.65
C THR A 517 20.35 30.85 15.14
N PRO A 518 21.48 31.04 14.42
CA PRO A 518 21.44 31.06 12.97
C PRO A 518 20.87 29.73 12.48
N LYS A 519 19.84 29.76 11.61
CA LYS A 519 19.20 28.56 11.05
C LYS A 519 20.21 27.74 10.24
N ARG A 520 20.99 26.87 10.90
CA ARG A 520 21.82 25.84 10.27
C ARG A 520 20.87 24.88 9.56
N SER A 521 20.93 24.86 8.23
CA SER A 521 20.25 23.86 7.42
C SER A 521 20.86 22.49 7.68
N TYR A 522 20.28 21.72 8.59
CA TYR A 522 20.57 20.30 8.72
C TYR A 522 20.20 19.59 7.41
N VAL A 523 21.20 19.20 6.62
CA VAL A 523 21.03 18.27 5.50
C VAL A 523 20.96 16.84 6.06
N ALA A 524 19.93 16.60 6.88
CA ALA A 524 19.44 15.26 7.10
C ALA A 524 18.49 14.94 5.93
N ASN A 525 18.63 13.75 5.32
CA ASN A 525 17.74 13.30 4.25
C ASN A 525 16.32 13.03 4.78
N GLN A 526 15.54 14.09 4.98
CA GLN A 526 14.08 14.07 4.91
C GLN A 526 13.69 14.33 3.45
N SER A 527 13.67 13.28 2.65
CA SER A 527 13.16 13.35 1.28
C SER A 527 11.64 13.44 1.29
N GLY A 528 11.08 14.66 1.27
CA GLY A 528 9.65 14.86 1.03
C GLY A 528 9.08 16.22 1.48
N CYS A 529 8.66 17.02 0.50
CA CYS A 529 7.70 18.13 0.63
C CYS A 529 8.14 19.42 1.35
N GLN A 530 8.86 20.29 0.62
CA GLN A 530 8.41 21.68 0.42
C GLN A 530 8.86 22.17 -0.97
N GLU A 531 7.95 22.80 -1.72
CA GLU A 531 8.21 23.28 -3.09
C GLU A 531 8.75 24.72 -3.08
N GLU A 532 10.02 24.93 -3.47
CA GLU A 532 10.48 26.26 -3.86
C GLU A 532 9.95 26.61 -5.27
N SER A 533 8.98 27.52 -5.31
CA SER A 533 8.48 28.10 -6.55
C SER A 533 9.34 29.27 -6.99
N GLN A 534 10.49 29.01 -7.63
CA GLN A 534 11.29 30.06 -8.28
C GLN A 534 11.05 30.08 -9.79
N HIS A 535 10.31 31.09 -10.28
CA HIS A 535 10.31 31.49 -11.69
C HIS A 535 11.19 32.74 -11.85
N PRO A 536 12.06 32.81 -12.87
CA PRO A 536 13.06 33.88 -12.98
C PRO A 536 12.47 35.18 -13.54
N SER A 537 12.80 36.30 -12.89
CA SER A 537 12.56 37.65 -13.40
C SER A 537 13.62 38.03 -14.46
N GLN A 538 13.18 38.42 -15.65
CA GLN A 538 14.00 39.16 -16.61
C GLN A 538 13.71 40.66 -16.47
N ASP A 539 14.76 41.48 -16.44
CA ASP A 539 14.64 42.93 -16.58
C ASP A 539 14.12 43.32 -17.97
N ASN A 540 13.23 44.33 -18.04
CA ASN A 540 13.50 45.57 -18.80
C ASN A 540 12.36 46.62 -18.80
N ASN A 541 12.76 47.85 -18.50
CA ASN A 541 12.32 49.14 -19.08
C ASN A 541 10.95 49.81 -18.77
N SER A 542 11.07 50.96 -18.09
CA SER A 542 10.52 52.30 -18.44
C SER A 542 9.00 52.58 -18.48
N GLY A 543 8.56 53.54 -17.65
CA GLY A 543 7.31 54.28 -17.86
C GLY A 543 6.80 55.09 -16.65
N ASN A 544 7.16 56.38 -16.55
CA ASN A 544 6.60 57.30 -15.55
C ASN A 544 5.14 57.67 -15.87
N VAL A 545 4.23 57.68 -14.88
CA VAL A 545 3.15 58.66 -14.67
C VAL A 545 2.80 58.70 -13.17
N GLU A 546 2.71 59.91 -12.58
CA GLU A 546 2.14 60.15 -11.24
C GLU A 546 0.60 60.21 -11.26
N VAL A 547 -0.08 59.90 -10.16
CA VAL A 547 -1.11 60.76 -9.49
C VAL A 547 -1.81 60.04 -8.32
N ASP A 548 -1.83 60.72 -7.18
CA ASP A 548 -2.72 60.72 -6.01
C ASP A 548 -3.40 59.46 -5.42
N THR A 549 -2.98 59.20 -4.17
CA THR A 549 -3.75 58.79 -2.98
C THR A 549 -5.27 58.54 -3.07
N THR A 550 -5.70 57.39 -2.54
CA THR A 550 -6.68 57.35 -1.42
C THR A 550 -6.54 56.04 -0.62
N ALA A 551 -6.80 56.08 0.68
CA ALA A 551 -6.62 54.96 1.60
C ALA A 551 -7.91 54.12 1.75
N ILE A 552 -7.78 52.86 2.23
CA ILE A 552 -8.66 52.20 3.21
C ILE A 552 -7.98 50.92 3.75
N SER A 553 -8.43 50.48 4.92
CA SER A 553 -7.91 49.39 5.78
C SER A 553 -7.80 48.00 5.13
N GLY A 554 -6.90 47.17 5.67
CA GLY A 554 -6.78 45.75 5.30
C GLY A 554 -7.66 44.81 6.13
N GLU A 555 -7.48 43.51 5.90
CA GLU A 555 -7.99 42.41 6.73
C GLU A 555 -7.03 41.21 6.64
N GLU A 556 -6.92 40.43 7.71
CA GLU A 556 -5.91 39.38 7.90
C GLU A 556 -6.30 38.05 7.25
N VAL A 557 -5.31 37.32 6.72
CA VAL A 557 -5.47 35.92 6.31
C VAL A 557 -5.02 35.03 7.46
N CYS A 558 -5.97 34.38 8.13
CA CYS A 558 -5.70 33.52 9.28
C CYS A 558 -5.16 32.15 8.82
N SER A 559 -3.97 31.76 9.29
CA SER A 559 -3.33 30.47 8.96
C SER A 559 -3.83 29.34 9.85
N VAL A 560 -3.89 28.12 9.30
CA VAL A 560 -4.49 26.93 9.93
C VAL A 560 -3.41 26.08 10.61
N GLU A 561 -3.19 26.29 11.90
CA GLU A 561 -2.13 25.60 12.67
C GLU A 561 -2.62 24.98 14.00
N SER A 562 -3.94 24.98 14.26
CA SER A 562 -4.52 24.91 15.60
C SER A 562 -5.30 23.62 15.95
N VAL A 563 -4.90 22.43 15.44
CA VAL A 563 -5.67 21.17 15.63
C VAL A 563 -4.94 20.08 16.45
N TRP A 564 -3.61 20.13 16.63
CA TRP A 564 -2.82 18.98 17.15
C TRP A 564 -2.47 18.99 18.65
N GLN A 565 -3.14 19.78 19.49
CA GLN A 565 -2.81 19.91 20.93
C GLN A 565 -3.93 19.49 21.90
N GLY A 566 -4.87 18.65 21.42
CA GLY A 566 -6.04 18.19 22.17
C GLY A 566 -5.92 16.81 22.84
N LEU A 567 -4.75 16.41 23.36
CA LEU A 567 -4.57 15.12 24.05
C LEU A 567 -3.92 15.28 25.43
N VAL A 568 -4.78 15.40 26.46
CA VAL A 568 -4.38 15.29 27.87
C VAL A 568 -4.40 13.82 28.27
N LEU A 569 -3.24 13.27 28.63
CA LEU A 569 -3.12 11.94 29.22
C LEU A 569 -2.92 12.06 30.74
N THR A 570 -3.76 11.37 31.50
CA THR A 570 -3.69 11.28 32.96
C THR A 570 -2.69 10.21 33.37
N GLU A 571 -1.72 10.57 34.23
CA GLU A 571 -0.84 9.60 34.89
C GLU A 571 -1.60 8.79 35.94
N ALA A 572 -1.23 7.50 36.08
CA ALA A 572 -1.75 6.63 37.13
C ALA A 572 -0.89 6.75 38.39
N PRO A 573 -1.48 6.85 39.60
CA PRO A 573 -0.71 7.00 40.84
C PRO A 573 0.00 5.69 41.23
N CYS A 574 1.20 5.83 41.78
CA CYS A 574 1.97 4.73 42.35
C CYS A 574 1.30 4.21 43.65
N VAL A 575 1.36 2.89 43.89
CA VAL A 575 0.81 2.27 45.11
C VAL A 575 1.96 1.95 46.05
N ASP A 576 2.11 2.78 47.09
CA ASP A 576 2.98 2.47 48.23
C ASP A 576 2.40 1.35 49.10
N LYS A 577 3.31 0.55 49.68
CA LYS A 577 2.97 -0.50 50.63
C LYS A 577 2.99 0.04 52.05
N GLU A 578 1.89 -0.11 52.78
CA GLU A 578 1.92 -0.14 54.24
C GLU A 578 1.06 -1.28 54.80
N ALA A 579 1.40 -1.75 56.00
CA ALA A 579 0.98 -3.05 56.52
C ALA A 579 0.13 -2.94 57.80
N GLU A 580 -0.63 -4.02 58.07
CA GLU A 580 -1.26 -4.39 59.35
C GLU A 580 -2.14 -3.34 60.08
N ARG A 581 -3.45 -3.64 60.18
CA ARG A 581 -3.99 -4.29 61.40
C ARG A 581 -5.44 -4.78 61.27
N VAL A 582 -5.69 -5.89 61.95
CA VAL A 582 -6.98 -6.58 62.09
C VAL A 582 -7.76 -6.00 63.28
N HIS A 583 -9.08 -5.82 63.17
CA HIS A 583 -10.10 -6.34 64.13
C HIS A 583 -11.57 -6.00 63.76
N SER A 584 -12.46 -6.99 63.95
CA SER A 584 -13.89 -6.94 64.38
C SER A 584 -14.84 -5.84 63.85
N GLU A 585 -16.11 -6.07 63.51
CA GLU A 585 -16.99 -7.26 63.62
C GLU A 585 -18.28 -7.05 62.77
N SER A 586 -18.96 -8.15 62.40
CA SER A 586 -20.41 -8.44 62.54
C SER A 586 -21.46 -7.29 62.45
N THR A 587 -22.67 -7.42 61.87
CA THR A 587 -23.46 -8.53 61.28
C THR A 587 -24.62 -7.88 60.48
N LEU A 588 -25.20 -8.44 59.41
CA LEU A 588 -26.40 -9.32 59.33
C LEU A 588 -26.90 -9.29 57.86
N TYR A 589 -27.55 -10.28 57.22
CA TYR A 589 -27.75 -11.73 57.44
C TYR A 589 -28.35 -12.30 56.11
N THR A 590 -28.01 -13.55 55.71
CA THR A 590 -28.85 -14.57 54.96
C THR A 590 -29.75 -14.15 53.76
N SER A 591 -29.97 -14.87 52.64
CA SER A 591 -29.78 -16.28 52.20
C SER A 591 -30.42 -16.41 50.78
N PHE A 592 -30.27 -17.41 49.89
CA PHE A 592 -29.59 -18.73 49.92
C PHE A 592 -29.27 -19.25 48.47
N SER A 593 -29.11 -20.57 48.32
CA SER A 593 -29.10 -21.44 47.12
C SER A 593 -29.97 -21.04 45.89
N GLY A 594 -29.67 -21.46 44.66
CA GLY A 594 -28.64 -22.39 44.18
C GLY A 594 -29.14 -23.35 43.08
N THR A 595 -28.21 -23.91 42.29
CA THR A 595 -28.33 -25.03 41.32
C THR A 595 -29.12 -24.85 40.00
N SER A 596 -28.42 -25.14 38.90
CA SER A 596 -28.86 -25.48 37.52
C SER A 596 -29.32 -26.96 37.44
N PRO A 597 -29.47 -27.68 36.28
CA PRO A 597 -29.41 -27.35 34.84
C PRO A 597 -30.79 -27.74 34.16
N PRO A 598 -30.97 -28.28 32.92
CA PRO A 598 -30.11 -28.53 31.75
C PRO A 598 -30.72 -28.09 30.37
N GLN A 599 -30.27 -28.71 29.28
CA GLN A 599 -30.66 -28.51 27.87
C GLN A 599 -31.57 -29.65 27.35
N GLN A 600 -32.35 -29.41 26.29
CA GLN A 600 -32.55 -30.37 25.18
C GLN A 600 -33.19 -29.73 23.92
N ALA A 601 -33.05 -30.39 22.77
CA ALA A 601 -33.42 -29.89 21.44
C ALA A 601 -34.67 -30.56 20.84
N ALA A 602 -35.39 -29.88 19.94
CA ALA A 602 -36.32 -30.49 18.98
C ALA A 602 -36.72 -29.55 17.80
N GLN A 603 -36.95 -30.17 16.64
CA GLN A 603 -37.76 -29.72 15.49
C GLN A 603 -38.62 -30.95 15.05
N PRO A 604 -39.59 -30.87 14.12
CA PRO A 604 -40.41 -29.75 13.60
C PRO A 604 -41.94 -30.09 13.66
N VAL A 605 -42.83 -29.34 12.98
CA VAL A 605 -44.01 -29.85 12.20
C VAL A 605 -44.80 -28.70 11.51
N LEU A 606 -45.46 -29.02 10.39
CA LEU A 606 -46.25 -28.13 9.51
C LEU A 606 -47.61 -27.66 10.07
N GLY A 607 -48.11 -26.54 9.53
CA GLY A 607 -49.53 -26.17 9.47
C GLY A 607 -49.82 -25.19 8.32
N THR A 608 -50.88 -25.41 7.53
CA THR A 608 -51.17 -24.70 6.25
C THR A 608 -52.52 -23.99 6.20
N GLN A 609 -52.63 -23.04 5.24
CA GLN A 609 -53.82 -22.40 4.65
C GLN A 609 -54.23 -21.00 5.15
N GLY A 610 -54.52 -20.12 4.17
CA GLY A 610 -55.11 -18.78 4.33
C GLY A 610 -54.86 -17.90 3.10
N SER A 611 -55.90 -17.54 2.34
CA SER A 611 -55.81 -16.78 1.07
C SER A 611 -56.40 -15.37 1.17
N SER A 612 -55.82 -14.40 0.46
CA SER A 612 -56.45 -13.17 -0.05
C SER A 612 -55.38 -12.44 -0.89
N GLU A 613 -55.50 -12.25 -2.21
CA GLU A 613 -56.42 -11.41 -2.99
C GLU A 613 -56.00 -9.92 -3.02
N ALA A 614 -56.17 -9.30 -4.19
CA ALA A 614 -55.52 -8.04 -4.56
C ALA A 614 -56.29 -6.79 -4.15
N THR A 615 -55.60 -5.64 -4.05
CA THR A 615 -56.16 -4.36 -4.52
C THR A 615 -55.06 -3.41 -4.98
N ARG A 616 -55.35 -2.73 -6.09
CA ARG A 616 -54.52 -1.75 -6.80
C ARG A 616 -55.09 -0.36 -6.50
N VAL A 617 -54.29 0.56 -5.96
CA VAL A 617 -54.64 1.99 -5.91
C VAL A 617 -53.48 2.79 -6.47
N GLY A 618 -53.75 3.51 -7.56
CA GLY A 618 -52.87 4.56 -8.07
C GLY A 618 -53.45 5.93 -7.75
N ALA A 619 -52.60 6.91 -7.50
CA ALA A 619 -52.98 8.32 -7.45
C ALA A 619 -51.86 9.18 -8.06
N THR A 620 -52.07 9.58 -9.32
CA THR A 620 -51.35 10.68 -9.97
C THR A 620 -51.91 12.03 -9.52
N SER A 621 -51.07 13.03 -9.26
CA SER A 621 -51.36 14.42 -9.69
C SER A 621 -50.16 15.39 -9.57
N THR A 622 -49.70 15.86 -10.74
CA THR A 622 -49.30 17.25 -11.08
C THR A 622 -48.46 18.11 -10.11
N ILE A 623 -47.22 18.36 -10.54
CA ILE A 623 -46.72 19.67 -11.06
C ILE A 623 -47.26 20.95 -10.39
N THR A 624 -46.33 21.71 -9.79
CA THR A 624 -46.43 23.18 -9.71
C THR A 624 -45.12 23.79 -10.22
N LYS A 625 -45.19 24.72 -11.18
CA LYS A 625 -44.05 25.52 -11.65
C LYS A 625 -43.81 26.70 -10.71
N ALA A 626 -42.54 26.99 -10.43
CA ALA A 626 -42.08 28.35 -10.11
C ALA A 626 -40.75 28.59 -10.85
N GLY A 627 -40.71 29.61 -11.71
CA GLY A 627 -39.46 30.28 -12.09
C GLY A 627 -39.38 31.59 -11.31
N GLY A 628 -38.22 32.21 -11.14
CA GLY A 628 -36.87 31.84 -11.56
C GLY A 628 -35.97 33.09 -11.42
N HIS A 629 -34.68 32.99 -11.71
CA HIS A 629 -33.89 34.01 -12.41
C HIS A 629 -32.46 33.49 -12.61
N ALA A 630 -31.87 33.73 -13.77
CA ALA A 630 -30.52 33.27 -14.10
C ALA A 630 -29.48 34.34 -13.76
N LEU A 631 -28.31 33.90 -13.29
CA LEU A 631 -27.05 34.60 -13.49
C LEU A 631 -26.07 33.64 -14.16
N SER A 632 -25.49 34.09 -15.27
CA SER A 632 -24.65 33.31 -16.17
C SER A 632 -23.19 33.33 -15.74
N GLY A 633 -22.58 32.16 -15.59
CA GLY A 633 -21.12 31.98 -15.55
C GLY A 633 -20.74 30.86 -16.53
N GLN A 634 -19.99 31.20 -17.58
CA GLN A 634 -19.50 30.21 -18.54
C GLN A 634 -18.35 29.41 -17.92
N ALA A 635 -18.50 28.08 -17.87
CA ALA A 635 -17.39 27.14 -17.70
C ALA A 635 -17.35 26.25 -18.96
N SER A 636 -16.16 26.03 -19.51
CA SER A 636 -16.00 25.42 -20.84
C SER A 636 -16.41 23.94 -20.86
N ASP A 637 -17.41 23.61 -21.68
CA ASP A 637 -17.79 22.24 -22.03
C ASP A 637 -16.61 21.55 -22.76
N ASN A 638 -15.90 20.65 -22.08
CA ASN A 638 -14.86 19.82 -22.71
C ASN A 638 -14.62 18.47 -21.98
N ALA A 639 -15.71 17.80 -21.56
CA ALA A 639 -15.63 16.51 -20.87
C ALA A 639 -16.86 15.59 -21.09
N ARG A 640 -17.20 15.26 -22.34
CA ARG A 640 -18.20 14.20 -22.63
C ARG A 640 -17.53 12.96 -23.22
N GLY A 641 -17.14 12.03 -22.34
CA GLY A 641 -16.56 10.75 -22.76
C GLY A 641 -16.28 9.71 -21.66
N CYS A 642 -16.15 10.09 -20.38
CA CYS A 642 -15.62 9.20 -19.34
C CYS A 642 -16.61 8.77 -18.22
N ASN A 643 -17.85 9.27 -18.22
CA ASN A 643 -18.73 9.22 -17.03
C ASN A 643 -19.93 8.25 -17.16
N ILE A 644 -19.84 7.22 -18.00
CA ILE A 644 -20.92 6.23 -18.12
C ILE A 644 -20.92 5.35 -16.85
N GLY A 645 -21.95 5.51 -16.02
CA GLY A 645 -22.10 4.75 -14.76
C GLY A 645 -21.38 5.36 -13.54
N LYS A 646 -20.82 6.57 -13.65
CA LYS A 646 -20.24 7.31 -12.52
C LYS A 646 -21.20 8.41 -12.05
N VAL A 647 -21.31 8.59 -10.74
CA VAL A 647 -22.03 9.68 -10.06
C VAL A 647 -21.05 10.70 -9.50
N ARG A 648 -21.56 11.82 -8.96
CA ARG A 648 -20.74 12.95 -8.51
C ARG A 648 -20.67 13.00 -6.99
N PHE A 649 -19.46 12.89 -6.45
CA PHE A 649 -19.12 13.15 -5.05
C PHE A 649 -18.30 14.44 -4.98
N LEU A 650 -18.82 15.49 -4.32
CA LEU A 650 -18.23 16.84 -4.32
C LEU A 650 -17.97 17.36 -5.76
N SER A 651 -16.71 17.63 -6.11
CA SER A 651 -16.24 18.00 -7.46
C SER A 651 -15.81 16.80 -8.31
N TYR A 652 -15.81 15.59 -7.74
CA TYR A 652 -15.22 14.37 -8.29
C TYR A 652 -16.28 13.41 -8.85
N TRP A 653 -15.85 12.46 -9.69
CA TRP A 653 -16.69 11.40 -10.25
C TRP A 653 -16.27 10.06 -9.68
N VAL A 654 -17.22 9.24 -9.23
CA VAL A 654 -16.99 7.92 -8.62
C VAL A 654 -18.14 6.95 -8.93
N SER A 655 -18.00 5.66 -8.64
CA SER A 655 -19.10 4.69 -8.74
C SER A 655 -20.22 5.01 -7.75
N SER A 656 -21.45 4.59 -8.05
CA SER A 656 -22.60 4.78 -7.16
C SER A 656 -22.36 4.18 -5.76
N GLU A 657 -21.69 3.03 -5.70
CA GLU A 657 -21.33 2.33 -4.46
C GLU A 657 -20.31 3.13 -3.65
N ALA A 658 -19.24 3.61 -4.30
CA ALA A 658 -18.23 4.44 -3.65
C ALA A 658 -18.82 5.77 -3.16
N SER A 659 -19.68 6.44 -3.94
CA SER A 659 -20.32 7.71 -3.53
C SER A 659 -21.08 7.57 -2.22
N LEU A 660 -21.87 6.51 -2.05
CA LEU A 660 -22.65 6.28 -0.82
C LEU A 660 -21.75 6.13 0.42
N LEU A 661 -20.59 5.50 0.28
CA LEU A 661 -19.63 5.34 1.38
C LEU A 661 -18.87 6.65 1.64
N LEU A 662 -18.41 7.32 0.60
CA LEU A 662 -17.67 8.59 0.68
C LEU A 662 -18.54 9.73 1.23
N GLU A 663 -19.83 9.81 0.87
CA GLU A 663 -20.81 10.74 1.44
C GLU A 663 -21.02 10.49 2.93
N ARG A 664 -21.06 9.21 3.36
CA ARG A 664 -21.17 8.85 4.78
C ARG A 664 -19.91 9.23 5.55
N ILE A 665 -18.72 9.01 4.99
CA ILE A 665 -17.45 9.44 5.60
C ILE A 665 -17.41 10.97 5.71
N HIS A 666 -17.69 11.68 4.62
CA HIS A 666 -17.72 13.14 4.58
C HIS A 666 -18.75 13.75 5.55
N GLY A 667 -19.88 13.08 5.82
CA GLY A 667 -20.87 13.53 6.80
C GLY A 667 -20.55 13.22 8.27
N LEU A 668 -19.57 12.34 8.54
CA LEU A 668 -19.10 12.01 9.89
C LEU A 668 -17.75 12.67 10.22
N HIS A 669 -16.93 12.88 9.21
CA HIS A 669 -15.55 13.35 9.27
C HIS A 669 -15.33 14.39 8.17
N ASN A 670 -15.97 15.54 8.32
CA ASN A 670 -16.03 16.63 7.32
C ASN A 670 -14.64 17.01 6.76
N ASP A 671 -13.61 16.98 7.60
CA ASP A 671 -12.26 17.42 7.23
C ASP A 671 -11.53 16.47 6.28
N THR A 672 -11.99 15.20 6.18
CA THR A 672 -11.33 14.09 5.44
C THR A 672 -10.93 14.47 4.01
N PHE A 673 -11.75 15.25 3.31
CA PHE A 673 -11.54 15.58 1.89
C PHE A 673 -11.14 17.05 1.65
N THR A 674 -10.90 17.84 2.70
CA THR A 674 -10.69 19.29 2.60
C THR A 674 -9.38 19.67 1.90
N LYS A 675 -8.31 18.92 2.16
CA LYS A 675 -6.98 19.11 1.58
C LYS A 675 -6.73 18.23 0.35
N PHE A 676 -7.69 17.38 -0.02
CA PHE A 676 -7.54 16.42 -1.11
C PHE A 676 -7.42 17.15 -2.45
N SER A 677 -6.23 17.07 -3.06
CA SER A 677 -5.89 17.78 -4.29
C SER A 677 -4.98 16.92 -5.15
N MET A 678 -5.49 16.44 -6.27
CA MET A 678 -4.74 15.62 -7.22
C MET A 678 -5.09 16.01 -8.66
N LYS A 679 -4.09 16.09 -9.54
CA LYS A 679 -4.27 16.50 -10.94
C LYS A 679 -4.76 15.32 -11.79
N GLY A 680 -5.88 15.50 -12.50
CA GLY A 680 -6.41 14.56 -13.49
C GLY A 680 -7.60 13.72 -12.99
N HIS A 681 -8.74 13.84 -13.67
CA HIS A 681 -10.01 13.24 -13.25
C HIS A 681 -10.01 11.71 -13.15
N ILE A 682 -9.23 11.01 -13.99
CA ILE A 682 -9.14 9.55 -13.96
C ILE A 682 -8.47 9.09 -12.66
N LEU A 683 -7.34 9.72 -12.28
CA LEU A 683 -6.66 9.43 -11.02
C LEU A 683 -7.55 9.76 -9.81
N GLN A 684 -8.24 10.91 -9.83
CA GLN A 684 -9.20 11.28 -8.77
C GLN A 684 -10.27 10.20 -8.57
N THR A 685 -10.86 9.71 -9.67
CA THR A 685 -11.87 8.63 -9.65
C THR A 685 -11.29 7.35 -9.07
N MET A 686 -10.15 6.89 -9.58
CA MET A 686 -9.51 5.63 -9.16
C MET A 686 -9.08 5.66 -7.69
N LEU A 687 -8.56 6.78 -7.20
CA LEU A 687 -8.12 6.91 -5.82
C LEU A 687 -9.30 6.91 -4.85
N LEU A 688 -10.35 7.70 -5.12
CA LEU A 688 -11.53 7.75 -4.25
C LEU A 688 -12.28 6.40 -4.22
N GLU A 689 -12.32 5.67 -5.34
CA GLU A 689 -12.85 4.30 -5.39
C GLU A 689 -11.95 3.30 -4.66
N SER A 690 -10.62 3.47 -4.72
CA SER A 690 -9.67 2.66 -3.95
C SER A 690 -9.77 2.93 -2.46
N PHE A 691 -9.93 4.18 -2.05
CA PHE A 691 -10.15 4.56 -0.66
C PHE A 691 -11.48 3.99 -0.13
N ALA A 692 -12.57 4.07 -0.90
CA ALA A 692 -13.84 3.44 -0.55
C ALA A 692 -13.69 1.92 -0.34
N SER A 693 -13.01 1.24 -1.26
CA SER A 693 -12.75 -0.21 -1.16
C SER A 693 -11.82 -0.58 0.02
N PHE A 694 -10.82 0.25 0.33
CA PHE A 694 -9.98 0.10 1.51
C PHE A 694 -10.80 0.21 2.81
N ILE A 695 -11.69 1.20 2.92
CA ILE A 695 -12.57 1.35 4.09
C ILE A 695 -13.53 0.15 4.22
N GLU A 696 -14.06 -0.36 3.11
CA GLU A 696 -14.89 -1.57 3.11
C GLU A 696 -14.09 -2.81 3.56
N SER A 697 -12.86 -2.99 3.06
CA SER A 697 -11.95 -4.05 3.51
C SER A 697 -11.68 -3.94 5.02
N MET A 698 -11.29 -2.76 5.50
CA MET A 698 -11.07 -2.45 6.91
C MET A 698 -12.29 -2.71 7.81
N SER A 699 -13.51 -2.56 7.28
CA SER A 699 -14.73 -2.86 8.04
C SER A 699 -14.95 -4.36 8.28
N ASN A 700 -14.28 -5.23 7.50
CA ASN A 700 -14.36 -6.69 7.58
C ASN A 700 -13.11 -7.33 8.22
N THR A 701 -12.00 -6.58 8.37
CA THR A 701 -10.76 -7.05 9.00
C THR A 701 -10.96 -7.39 10.48
N LYS A 702 -10.38 -8.52 10.93
CA LYS A 702 -10.41 -8.93 12.33
C LYS A 702 -9.35 -8.17 13.13
N VAL A 703 -9.71 -7.71 14.33
CA VAL A 703 -8.83 -6.95 15.24
C VAL A 703 -7.59 -7.74 15.71
N HIS A 704 -7.59 -9.07 15.58
CA HIS A 704 -6.47 -9.95 15.97
C HIS A 704 -5.52 -10.32 14.82
N ASP A 705 -5.70 -9.73 13.64
CA ASP A 705 -4.83 -9.95 12.49
C ASP A 705 -3.76 -8.85 12.44
N GLU A 706 -2.61 -9.10 13.08
CA GLU A 706 -1.54 -8.11 13.26
C GLU A 706 -0.95 -7.64 11.91
N GLU A 707 -0.77 -8.55 10.95
CA GLU A 707 -0.26 -8.19 9.63
C GLU A 707 -1.29 -7.35 8.84
N ALA A 708 -2.58 -7.67 8.93
CA ALA A 708 -3.62 -6.81 8.34
C ALA A 708 -3.67 -5.42 8.99
N LEU A 709 -3.49 -5.31 10.32
CA LEU A 709 -3.38 -4.01 11.00
C LEU A 709 -2.10 -3.23 10.61
N ARG A 710 -1.00 -3.94 10.33
CA ARG A 710 0.26 -3.35 9.85
C ARG A 710 0.11 -2.82 8.42
N LEU A 711 -0.47 -3.60 7.51
CA LEU A 711 -0.78 -3.20 6.13
C LEU A 711 -1.80 -2.06 6.08
N ALA A 712 -2.75 -2.02 7.02
CA ALA A 712 -3.69 -0.91 7.16
C ALA A 712 -3.00 0.41 7.51
N ALA A 713 -1.99 0.40 8.39
CA ALA A 713 -1.24 1.61 8.74
C ALA A 713 -0.55 2.22 7.51
N ILE A 714 0.14 1.38 6.72
CA ILE A 714 0.82 1.78 5.48
C ILE A 714 -0.19 2.33 4.46
N SER A 715 -1.36 1.69 4.33
CA SER A 715 -2.45 2.17 3.47
C SER A 715 -2.91 3.58 3.84
N ILE A 716 -3.06 3.87 5.13
CA ILE A 716 -3.50 5.19 5.61
C ILE A 716 -2.45 6.26 5.28
N GLU A 717 -1.16 5.97 5.47
CA GLU A 717 -0.06 6.88 5.10
C GLU A 717 -0.04 7.19 3.59
N ASP A 718 -0.22 6.16 2.74
CA ASP A 718 -0.29 6.33 1.28
C ASP A 718 -1.48 7.22 0.84
N PHE A 719 -2.61 7.20 1.57
CA PHE A 719 -3.77 8.07 1.33
C PHE A 719 -3.61 9.49 1.89
N GLU A 720 -2.91 9.68 3.01
CA GLU A 720 -2.60 11.02 3.53
C GLU A 720 -1.66 11.81 2.61
N GLN A 721 -0.75 11.13 1.90
CA GLN A 721 0.16 11.77 0.94
C GLN A 721 -0.55 12.51 -0.21
N VAL A 722 -1.84 12.23 -0.48
CA VAL A 722 -2.67 12.98 -1.45
C VAL A 722 -3.62 13.99 -0.80
N GLY A 723 -3.47 14.25 0.50
CA GLY A 723 -4.25 15.24 1.24
C GLY A 723 -5.59 14.75 1.79
N LEU A 724 -5.78 13.43 1.96
CA LEU A 724 -6.90 12.92 2.75
C LEU A 724 -6.58 13.02 4.25
N ASP A 725 -7.43 13.65 5.06
CA ASP A 725 -7.27 13.68 6.52
C ASP A 725 -7.86 12.40 7.14
N LEU A 726 -6.98 11.50 7.57
CA LEU A 726 -7.34 10.19 8.11
C LEU A 726 -7.00 10.06 9.61
N SER A 727 -6.85 11.18 10.31
CA SER A 727 -6.62 11.26 11.75
C SER A 727 -7.60 10.40 12.57
N TRP A 728 -8.89 10.46 12.23
CA TRP A 728 -9.96 9.65 12.84
C TRP A 728 -9.77 8.14 12.64
N LEU A 729 -9.22 7.74 11.49
CA LEU A 729 -9.02 6.33 11.13
C LEU A 729 -7.74 5.78 11.77
N LYS A 730 -6.67 6.59 11.84
CA LYS A 730 -5.46 6.29 12.62
C LYS A 730 -5.79 6.01 14.07
N HIS A 731 -6.55 6.91 14.72
CA HIS A 731 -6.96 6.74 16.12
C HIS A 731 -7.70 5.40 16.34
N ARG A 732 -8.63 5.04 15.44
CA ARG A 732 -9.34 3.75 15.49
C ARG A 732 -8.44 2.54 15.23
N LEU A 733 -7.45 2.68 14.35
CA LEU A 733 -6.46 1.63 14.09
C LEU A 733 -5.57 1.39 15.33
N ASP A 734 -5.13 2.46 16.00
CA ASP A 734 -4.34 2.35 17.22
C ASP A 734 -5.17 1.82 18.40
N GLU A 735 -6.46 2.15 18.47
CA GLU A 735 -7.39 1.51 19.40
C GLU A 735 -7.52 0.00 19.13
N ALA A 736 -7.64 -0.42 17.87
CA ALA A 736 -7.64 -1.84 17.50
C ALA A 736 -6.33 -2.56 17.90
N LYS A 737 -5.16 -1.94 17.64
CA LYS A 737 -3.85 -2.47 18.10
C LYS A 737 -3.78 -2.61 19.63
N ARG A 738 -4.27 -1.61 20.39
CA ARG A 738 -4.35 -1.69 21.87
C ARG A 738 -5.23 -2.84 22.33
N VAL A 739 -6.41 -3.02 21.72
CA VAL A 739 -7.32 -4.13 22.04
C VAL A 739 -6.65 -5.48 21.76
N ASN A 740 -5.94 -5.64 20.64
CA ASN A 740 -5.23 -6.88 20.35
C ASN A 740 -4.22 -7.24 21.46
N LYS A 741 -3.37 -6.29 21.85
CA LYS A 741 -2.39 -6.44 22.94
C LYS A 741 -3.05 -6.77 24.29
N HIS A 742 -4.24 -6.21 24.56
CA HIS A 742 -5.02 -6.56 25.75
C HIS A 742 -5.61 -7.98 25.69
N THR A 743 -6.03 -8.46 24.53
CA THR A 743 -6.50 -9.85 24.37
C THR A 743 -5.37 -10.86 24.53
N GLU A 744 -4.18 -10.59 24.00
CA GLU A 744 -2.98 -11.40 24.27
C GLU A 744 -2.64 -11.43 25.76
N SER A 745 -2.73 -10.27 26.43
CA SER A 745 -2.53 -10.16 27.88
C SER A 745 -3.58 -10.96 28.67
N LEU A 746 -4.85 -10.95 28.24
CA LEU A 746 -5.91 -11.77 28.84
C LEU A 746 -5.63 -13.27 28.68
N ASN A 747 -5.29 -13.70 27.46
CA ASN A 747 -4.95 -15.10 27.17
C ASN A 747 -3.76 -15.58 28.03
N PHE A 748 -2.77 -14.71 28.28
CA PHE A 748 -1.65 -15.00 29.16
C PHE A 748 -2.09 -15.10 30.64
N VAL A 749 -2.99 -14.22 31.10
CA VAL A 749 -3.55 -14.28 32.45
C VAL A 749 -4.40 -15.54 32.66
N ASP A 750 -5.23 -15.93 31.69
CA ASP A 750 -6.03 -17.18 31.73
C ASP A 750 -5.13 -18.42 31.77
N LEU A 751 -4.00 -18.39 31.05
CA LEU A 751 -2.97 -19.43 31.10
C LEU A 751 -2.32 -19.50 32.50
N CYS A 752 -1.99 -18.35 33.09
CA CYS A 752 -1.48 -18.26 34.46
C CYS A 752 -2.49 -18.74 35.51
N GLU A 753 -3.77 -18.39 35.38
CA GLU A 753 -4.84 -18.85 36.29
C GLU A 753 -5.02 -20.37 36.19
N SER A 754 -4.98 -20.91 34.97
CA SER A 754 -5.03 -22.35 34.71
C SER A 754 -3.82 -23.08 35.34
N ALA A 755 -2.62 -22.53 35.19
CA ALA A 755 -1.41 -23.06 35.84
C ALA A 755 -1.48 -22.99 37.37
N LEU A 756 -2.04 -21.90 37.93
CA LEU A 756 -2.24 -21.73 39.37
C LEU A 756 -3.22 -22.77 39.94
N LYS A 757 -4.33 -23.02 39.25
CA LYS A 757 -5.30 -24.08 39.62
C LYS A 757 -4.66 -25.47 39.63
N VAL A 758 -3.82 -25.79 38.65
CA VAL A 758 -3.06 -27.05 38.61
C VAL A 758 -2.06 -27.14 39.76
N ALA A 759 -1.35 -26.04 40.07
CA ALA A 759 -0.43 -25.99 41.21
C ALA A 759 -1.16 -26.19 42.55
N GLN A 760 -2.30 -25.54 42.76
CA GLN A 760 -3.13 -25.69 43.96
C GLN A 760 -3.63 -27.12 44.14
N ALA A 761 -4.16 -27.76 43.09
CA ALA A 761 -4.58 -29.16 43.16
C ALA A 761 -3.42 -30.10 43.60
N LYS A 762 -2.22 -29.84 43.08
CA LYS A 762 -1.01 -30.61 43.42
C LYS A 762 -0.52 -30.37 44.85
N VAL A 763 -0.73 -29.17 45.40
CA VAL A 763 -0.50 -28.89 46.83
C VAL A 763 -1.49 -29.68 47.68
N CYS A 764 -2.78 -29.72 47.33
CA CYS A 764 -3.77 -30.54 48.05
C CYS A 764 -3.41 -32.03 48.05
N GLU A 765 -2.99 -32.60 46.91
CA GLU A 765 -2.51 -34.00 46.83
C GLU A 765 -1.31 -34.27 47.76
N LEU A 766 -0.38 -33.31 47.86
CA LEU A 766 0.78 -33.40 48.76
C LEU A 766 0.37 -33.27 50.24
N GLU A 767 -0.60 -32.41 50.55
CA GLU A 767 -1.14 -32.27 51.91
C GLU A 767 -1.90 -33.52 52.37
N GLU A 768 -2.74 -34.12 51.52
CA GLU A 768 -3.39 -35.41 51.79
C GLU A 768 -2.36 -36.53 51.99
N SER A 769 -1.34 -36.58 51.14
CA SER A 769 -0.22 -37.52 51.25
C SER A 769 0.56 -37.34 52.55
N LEU A 770 0.77 -36.09 53.00
CA LEU A 770 1.44 -35.76 54.26
C LEU A 770 0.58 -36.14 55.48
N VAL A 771 -0.74 -35.94 55.43
CA VAL A 771 -1.68 -36.39 56.47
C VAL A 771 -1.66 -37.91 56.58
N LYS A 772 -1.70 -38.61 55.44
CA LYS A 772 -1.61 -40.08 55.41
C LYS A 772 -0.29 -40.59 55.98
N ALA A 773 0.84 -40.01 55.56
CA ALA A 773 2.17 -40.37 56.09
C ALA A 773 2.28 -40.11 57.60
N LYS A 774 1.71 -39.01 58.12
CA LYS A 774 1.62 -38.75 59.56
C LYS A 774 0.80 -39.82 60.29
N ALA A 775 -0.34 -40.23 59.74
CA ALA A 775 -1.18 -41.29 60.31
C ALA A 775 -0.46 -42.66 60.32
N GLU A 776 0.27 -43.00 59.24
CA GLU A 776 1.09 -44.22 59.17
C GLU A 776 2.22 -44.22 60.21
N VAL A 777 2.90 -43.08 60.41
CA VAL A 777 3.90 -42.91 61.48
C VAL A 777 3.26 -42.99 62.87
N GLU A 778 2.07 -42.42 63.07
CA GLU A 778 1.38 -42.48 64.37
C GLU A 778 0.91 -43.91 64.69
N VAL A 779 0.44 -44.68 63.72
CA VAL A 779 0.13 -46.12 63.88
C VAL A 779 1.41 -46.89 64.21
N GLY A 780 2.49 -46.71 63.44
CA GLY A 780 3.78 -47.35 63.72
C GLY A 780 4.35 -47.01 65.10
N SER A 781 4.07 -45.80 65.63
CA SER A 781 4.46 -45.38 66.98
C SER A 781 3.70 -46.10 68.11
N ARG A 782 2.51 -46.66 67.82
CA ARG A 782 1.69 -47.40 68.79
C ARG A 782 2.07 -48.88 68.87
N ASP A 783 2.62 -49.43 67.77
CA ASP A 783 3.14 -50.80 67.69
C ASP A 783 4.62 -50.93 68.12
N LEU A 784 5.27 -49.81 68.49
CA LEU A 784 6.60 -49.80 69.11
C LEU A 784 6.53 -50.32 70.56
N PRO A 785 7.30 -51.38 70.93
CA PRO A 785 7.23 -51.98 72.26
C PRO A 785 7.67 -50.99 73.34
N LYS A 786 6.80 -50.78 74.34
CA LYS A 786 7.00 -49.81 75.44
C LYS A 786 8.06 -50.23 76.47
N SER A 787 8.72 -51.36 76.25
CA SER A 787 9.75 -51.95 77.11
C SER A 787 10.54 -52.97 76.31
N LEU A 788 11.86 -53.03 76.52
CA LEU A 788 12.76 -54.10 76.03
C LEU A 788 12.79 -55.32 76.97
N GLY A 789 11.97 -55.32 78.02
CA GLY A 789 11.84 -56.42 78.98
C GLY A 789 10.37 -56.73 79.29
N VAL A 790 10.16 -57.95 79.79
CA VAL A 790 8.89 -58.69 79.85
C VAL A 790 8.56 -59.33 78.50
N ASP A 791 8.61 -60.66 78.49
CA ASP A 791 8.37 -61.61 77.38
C ASP A 791 9.54 -61.95 76.43
N ASP A 792 10.79 -61.64 76.79
CA ASP A 792 11.95 -62.40 76.30
C ASP A 792 12.28 -63.56 77.25
N SER A 793 12.13 -64.80 76.76
CA SER A 793 12.46 -66.02 77.50
C SER A 793 13.96 -66.20 77.78
N VAL A 794 14.84 -65.51 77.04
CA VAL A 794 16.31 -65.63 77.17
C VAL A 794 16.85 -64.90 78.42
N LEU A 795 16.09 -63.98 79.01
CA LEU A 795 16.49 -63.24 80.22
C LEU A 795 16.04 -63.89 81.54
N LYS A 796 15.37 -65.05 81.51
CA LYS A 796 14.88 -65.74 82.73
C LYS A 796 15.91 -66.56 83.50
N ASP A 797 17.07 -66.86 82.91
CA ASP A 797 18.14 -67.65 83.54
C ASP A 797 19.38 -66.80 83.93
N VAL A 798 19.25 -65.46 83.99
CA VAL A 798 20.33 -64.53 84.35
C VAL A 798 19.92 -63.54 85.47
N VAL A 799 18.74 -63.71 86.08
CA VAL A 799 18.25 -62.92 87.24
C VAL A 799 17.66 -63.83 88.32
#